data_AF-A0A4V1M0M6-F1
#
_entry.id   AF-A0A4V1M0M6-F1
#
_cell.length_a   1.000
_cell.length_b   1.000
_cell.length_c   1.000
_cell.angle_alpha   90.00
_cell.angle_beta   90.00
_cell.angle_gamma   90.00
#
_symmetry.space_group_name_H-M   'P 1'
#
loop_
_entity.id
_entity.type
_entity.pdbx_description
1 polymer ?
#
loop_
_entity_poly.entity_id
_entity_poly.type
_entity_poly.pdbx_seq_one_letter_code
_entity_poly.pdbx_strand_id
1 'polypeptide(L)'
;MKKSFSTISSLVLGTALTTSVASGATGELAKIMKDRGLSEVDVIRAAKTYNPTGVKDKYVVFSSGGQSGQMIVYGVPSMRILKYIAVFTPEPWQGYGYDKDSIDVLRQGNIRGREINWGDTHHPALSETDGKYDGKWLAINDKANPRIAIIDLADFETKQIVVNPVFKSDHGGAFFTPNSEHILEAAQYAAPFDNNYHPIEEYKETYRGGVTVWKFDPKIGRVVPNDSYTIEMPPYMQDLSDSGKGLSNGWGFTNSFNSEMYTGGIEVGMPPNEAGMSRNDTDYLHVYNWEKLYKLSKDPKNVKIINDHKVIPMDVAVKNNALFLIPEPKSPHGVDVDPTGQYIVVCGKLDTHASVYDFKKIKKLIDNKEFVGKDPFGIPILDMKKSLHGQVELGLGPLHNQYSPVDGEIYTSLYVDSQVVKWNFKTLKVLDKENVHYNIGHLAGMEGKSADPQGEYIIALNKLAIDRFQNVGPLHPQNHQLIDISGKTMDLLVDMPLPLGEPHQAVAIRASKLHPHVRYEMGTNTKTGKQHIGKTLAGQERIERDGNHVKVYGTLVRSHINPERITVNKGDRVTMYLTNLERAEDETHGFTVDHYNLHGSLEPGETIELDFTADIEGVFPYYCTEFCSALHLEMMGYLMVKDPNKKYESAQKIKMKSMTPEELKAEYDKTVAVNNATDAVIQSVVKFLKDNKYQDHKVVANLVTDAFDQYNQIPAQKKKADEAVKAGEMEKAILFENMIWQLMVKTADVGIRAKDALVRIIATTQSTAAARGEKTFAEGGCNGCHVIGKVSSGPDLTGVLQRHENGVDWVSRFILDPQSMYTDPYVKGMIDYFNLKMPNQHMNKEEVKDIIEYLKWVDENANLF
;
A
#
# COMPACT_ATOMS: atom_id res chain seq x y z
N MET A 1 -10.87 -53.65 -69.97
CA MET A 1 -10.68 -52.59 -70.97
C MET A 1 -11.54 -51.39 -70.60
N LYS A 2 -10.93 -50.19 -70.49
CA LYS A 2 -11.42 -48.82 -70.83
C LYS A 2 -12.93 -48.50 -70.67
N LYS A 3 -13.40 -47.34 -70.21
CA LYS A 3 -12.88 -46.05 -69.72
C LYS A 3 -14.13 -45.21 -69.38
N SER A 4 -13.96 -44.21 -68.51
CA SER A 4 -14.48 -42.83 -68.65
C SER A 4 -15.59 -42.33 -67.72
N PHE A 5 -15.29 -41.14 -67.19
CA PHE A 5 -16.13 -40.12 -66.54
C PHE A 5 -16.44 -40.27 -65.04
N SER A 6 -15.44 -39.87 -64.23
CA SER A 6 -15.67 -39.15 -62.95
C SER A 6 -14.34 -38.58 -62.44
N THR A 7 -13.82 -37.58 -63.16
CA THR A 7 -12.76 -36.68 -62.67
C THR A 7 -13.15 -35.30 -63.20
N ILE A 8 -12.98 -34.24 -62.41
CA ILE A 8 -13.48 -32.86 -62.59
C ILE A 8 -14.80 -32.59 -61.84
N SER A 9 -14.72 -32.59 -60.51
CA SER A 9 -15.58 -31.74 -59.64
C SER A 9 -14.94 -31.53 -58.25
N SER A 10 -13.86 -32.26 -57.93
CA SER A 10 -13.15 -32.18 -56.64
C SER A 10 -11.85 -31.37 -56.65
N LEU A 11 -11.52 -30.65 -57.74
CA LEU A 11 -10.27 -29.88 -57.86
C LEU A 11 -10.44 -28.36 -58.03
N VAL A 12 -11.67 -27.84 -58.00
CA VAL A 12 -11.94 -26.39 -58.15
C VAL A 12 -12.61 -25.77 -56.92
N LEU A 13 -13.19 -26.56 -56.01
CA LEU A 13 -13.60 -26.06 -54.68
C LEU A 13 -12.51 -26.17 -53.60
N GLY A 14 -11.40 -26.87 -53.87
CA GLY A 14 -10.25 -27.00 -52.97
C GLY A 14 -9.19 -25.89 -53.08
N THR A 15 -9.38 -24.93 -53.99
CA THR A 15 -8.41 -23.86 -54.29
C THR A 15 -8.99 -22.44 -54.21
N ALA A 16 -10.29 -22.31 -53.92
CA ALA A 16 -10.97 -21.01 -53.82
C ALA A 16 -11.34 -20.57 -52.38
N LEU A 17 -11.15 -21.44 -51.38
CA LEU A 17 -11.24 -21.10 -49.95
C LEU A 17 -9.87 -21.02 -49.26
N THR A 18 -8.80 -21.34 -49.99
CA THR A 18 -7.39 -21.23 -49.57
C THR A 18 -6.69 -19.97 -50.11
N THR A 19 -7.42 -19.08 -50.79
CA THR A 19 -6.86 -17.87 -51.44
C THR A 19 -7.52 -16.55 -51.03
N SER A 20 -8.43 -16.54 -50.05
CA SER A 20 -9.02 -15.30 -49.50
C SER A 20 -8.55 -14.94 -48.08
N VAL A 21 -7.67 -15.74 -47.47
CA VAL A 21 -6.95 -15.37 -46.23
C VAL A 21 -5.45 -15.09 -46.49
N ALA A 22 -4.97 -15.35 -47.71
CA ALA A 22 -3.56 -15.20 -48.09
C ALA A 22 -3.21 -13.83 -48.73
N SER A 23 -4.14 -12.87 -48.81
CA SER A 23 -3.92 -11.59 -49.51
C SER A 23 -4.07 -10.32 -48.65
N GLY A 24 -4.23 -10.46 -47.33
CA GLY A 24 -4.20 -9.32 -46.38
C GLY A 24 -2.99 -9.27 -45.45
N ALA A 25 -2.27 -10.39 -45.27
CA ALA A 25 -1.16 -10.52 -44.31
C ALA A 25 0.25 -10.28 -44.93
N THR A 26 0.34 -9.87 -46.19
CA THR A 26 1.62 -9.73 -46.92
C THR A 26 2.27 -8.35 -46.81
N GLY A 27 1.68 -7.40 -46.09
CA GLY A 27 2.18 -6.01 -46.02
C GLY A 27 2.97 -5.69 -44.75
N GLU A 28 2.29 -5.67 -43.62
CA GLU A 28 2.82 -5.04 -42.40
C GLU A 28 3.32 -6.04 -41.36
N LEU A 29 2.54 -7.07 -41.01
CA LEU A 29 2.98 -8.09 -40.04
C LEU A 29 4.23 -8.84 -40.54
N ALA A 30 4.22 -9.29 -41.80
CA ALA A 30 5.38 -9.94 -42.41
C ALA A 30 6.60 -9.02 -42.48
N LYS A 31 6.39 -7.71 -42.71
CA LYS A 31 7.46 -6.71 -42.67
C LYS A 31 8.00 -6.54 -41.26
N ILE A 32 7.15 -6.41 -40.24
CA ILE A 32 7.56 -6.31 -38.83
C ILE A 32 8.33 -7.55 -38.40
N MET A 33 7.83 -8.75 -38.72
CA MET A 33 8.52 -10.00 -38.44
C MET A 33 9.90 -10.04 -39.09
N LYS A 34 10.01 -9.63 -40.35
CA LYS A 34 11.29 -9.56 -41.05
C LYS A 34 12.23 -8.51 -40.44
N ASP A 35 11.75 -7.30 -40.21
CA ASP A 35 12.54 -6.17 -39.70
C ASP A 35 13.05 -6.43 -38.27
N ARG A 36 12.29 -7.18 -37.47
CA ARG A 36 12.66 -7.56 -36.10
C ARG A 36 13.25 -8.97 -35.96
N GLY A 37 13.31 -9.74 -37.04
CA GLY A 37 13.80 -11.13 -37.02
C GLY A 37 12.92 -12.11 -36.21
N LEU A 38 11.60 -11.89 -36.16
CA LEU A 38 10.67 -12.71 -35.39
C LEU A 38 10.21 -13.95 -36.18
N SER A 39 10.14 -15.08 -35.48
CA SER A 39 9.49 -16.30 -35.98
C SER A 39 7.96 -16.27 -35.77
N GLU A 40 7.23 -17.21 -36.37
CA GLU A 40 5.78 -17.35 -36.15
C GLU A 40 5.45 -17.67 -34.68
N VAL A 41 6.28 -18.48 -34.01
CA VAL A 41 6.07 -18.82 -32.60
C VAL A 41 6.27 -17.61 -31.69
N ASP A 42 7.22 -16.71 -32.01
CA ASP A 42 7.41 -15.47 -31.27
C ASP A 42 6.17 -14.58 -31.35
N VAL A 43 5.53 -14.51 -32.52
CA VAL A 43 4.29 -13.76 -32.71
C VAL A 43 3.13 -14.39 -31.93
N ILE A 44 3.03 -15.72 -31.91
CA ILE A 44 2.01 -16.42 -31.11
C ILE A 44 2.21 -16.17 -29.62
N ARG A 45 3.45 -16.28 -29.11
CA ARG A 45 3.78 -16.03 -27.69
C ARG A 45 3.52 -14.58 -27.30
N ALA A 46 3.86 -13.63 -28.17
CA ALA A 46 3.51 -12.23 -27.98
C ALA A 46 1.99 -12.03 -27.94
N ALA A 47 1.23 -12.68 -28.83
CA ALA A 47 -0.23 -12.59 -28.82
C ALA A 47 -0.87 -13.22 -27.57
N LYS A 48 -0.28 -14.28 -27.00
CA LYS A 48 -0.75 -14.91 -25.75
C LYS A 48 -0.56 -14.04 -24.50
N THR A 49 0.38 -13.09 -24.55
CA THR A 49 0.73 -12.21 -23.42
C THR A 49 0.27 -10.77 -23.63
N TYR A 50 -0.11 -10.40 -24.85
CA TYR A 50 -0.55 -9.05 -25.16
C TYR A 50 -2.00 -8.79 -24.70
N ASN A 51 -2.15 -7.84 -23.77
CA ASN A 51 -3.44 -7.22 -23.45
C ASN A 51 -3.50 -5.82 -24.07
N PRO A 52 -4.47 -5.53 -24.96
CA PRO A 52 -4.61 -4.18 -25.52
C PRO A 52 -5.09 -3.18 -24.46
N THR A 53 -4.98 -1.88 -24.79
CA THR A 53 -5.40 -0.79 -23.91
C THR A 53 -6.81 -1.01 -23.36
N GLY A 54 -6.96 -0.86 -22.04
CA GLY A 54 -8.23 -1.05 -21.32
C GLY A 54 -8.58 -2.50 -20.97
N VAL A 55 -7.86 -3.49 -21.52
CA VAL A 55 -8.04 -4.90 -21.12
C VAL A 55 -7.25 -5.19 -19.85
N LYS A 56 -7.98 -5.68 -18.84
CA LYS A 56 -7.46 -6.06 -17.53
C LYS A 56 -6.94 -7.50 -17.54
N ASP A 57 -5.89 -7.72 -16.75
CA ASP A 57 -5.32 -9.05 -16.53
C ASP A 57 -6.29 -9.97 -15.78
N LYS A 58 -6.19 -11.28 -16.04
CA LYS A 58 -7.07 -12.30 -15.46
C LYS A 58 -6.65 -12.65 -14.03
N TYR A 59 -5.35 -12.61 -13.77
CA TYR A 59 -4.76 -12.87 -12.46
C TYR A 59 -3.89 -11.70 -12.03
N VAL A 60 -3.80 -11.52 -10.71
CA VAL A 60 -2.86 -10.60 -10.06
C VAL A 60 -1.89 -11.44 -9.25
N VAL A 61 -0.61 -11.09 -9.33
CA VAL A 61 0.48 -11.76 -8.63
C VAL A 61 1.07 -10.82 -7.59
N PHE A 62 1.25 -11.33 -6.38
CA PHE A 62 1.97 -10.68 -5.29
C PHE A 62 3.30 -11.39 -5.11
N SER A 63 4.38 -10.71 -5.45
CA SER A 63 5.74 -11.21 -5.38
C SER A 63 6.49 -10.51 -4.27
N SER A 64 7.30 -11.26 -3.50
CA SER A 64 8.26 -10.63 -2.60
C SER A 64 9.20 -9.70 -3.38
N GLY A 65 9.64 -8.63 -2.75
CA GLY A 65 10.69 -7.76 -3.28
C GLY A 65 12.10 -8.17 -2.82
N GLY A 66 12.23 -9.32 -2.14
CA GLY A 66 13.48 -9.73 -1.51
C GLY A 66 14.01 -8.67 -0.55
N GLN A 67 15.30 -8.37 -0.73
CA GLN A 67 16.11 -7.45 0.09
C GLN A 67 15.70 -5.98 -0.02
N SER A 68 14.77 -5.66 -0.92
CA SER A 68 14.19 -4.32 -1.01
C SER A 68 13.23 -4.05 0.15
N GLY A 69 12.57 -5.09 0.67
CA GLY A 69 11.63 -4.99 1.79
C GLY A 69 10.20 -4.58 1.40
N GLN A 70 9.91 -4.42 0.10
CA GLN A 70 8.57 -4.17 -0.44
C GLN A 70 7.91 -5.45 -1.01
N MET A 71 6.66 -5.32 -1.45
CA MET A 71 6.00 -6.29 -2.33
C MET A 71 5.86 -5.73 -3.75
N ILE A 72 5.93 -6.60 -4.75
CA ILE A 72 5.73 -6.27 -6.17
C ILE A 72 4.40 -6.89 -6.63
N VAL A 73 3.53 -6.08 -7.25
CA VAL A 73 2.23 -6.50 -7.78
C VAL A 73 2.26 -6.41 -9.30
N TYR A 74 1.92 -7.49 -10.00
CA TYR A 74 1.84 -7.50 -11.46
C TYR A 74 0.69 -8.36 -12.00
N GLY A 75 0.25 -8.06 -13.22
CA GLY A 75 -0.84 -8.76 -13.89
C GLY A 75 -0.37 -9.95 -14.75
N VAL A 76 -1.21 -10.97 -14.88
CA VAL A 76 -1.01 -12.12 -15.79
C VAL A 76 -2.23 -12.25 -16.72
N PRO A 77 -2.04 -12.43 -18.05
CA PRO A 77 -0.80 -12.84 -18.71
C PRO A 77 0.12 -11.71 -19.20
N SER A 78 -0.20 -10.43 -18.95
CA SER A 78 0.59 -9.32 -19.52
C SER A 78 1.97 -9.13 -18.89
N MET A 79 2.19 -9.65 -17.69
CA MET A 79 3.42 -9.49 -16.91
C MET A 79 3.77 -8.01 -16.66
N ARG A 80 2.78 -7.12 -16.64
CA ARG A 80 2.97 -5.70 -16.34
C ARG A 80 2.94 -5.46 -14.84
N ILE A 81 3.96 -4.78 -14.32
CA ILE A 81 3.96 -4.30 -12.93
C ILE A 81 2.87 -3.25 -12.78
N LEU A 82 2.01 -3.45 -11.77
CA LEU A 82 0.85 -2.62 -11.48
C LEU A 82 1.09 -1.72 -10.26
N LYS A 83 1.79 -2.23 -9.23
CA LYS A 83 2.03 -1.51 -7.97
C LYS A 83 3.22 -2.10 -7.23
N TYR A 84 3.94 -1.29 -6.47
CA TYR A 84 4.76 -1.74 -5.35
C TYR A 84 3.97 -1.49 -4.06
N ILE A 85 4.10 -2.32 -3.03
CA ILE A 85 3.48 -2.05 -1.73
C ILE A 85 4.61 -1.84 -0.72
N ALA A 86 4.64 -0.69 -0.06
CA ALA A 86 5.57 -0.43 1.02
C ALA A 86 5.28 -1.33 2.23
N VAL A 87 6.34 -1.93 2.82
CA VAL A 87 6.20 -2.85 3.97
C VAL A 87 7.25 -2.55 5.03
N PHE A 88 8.48 -3.04 4.84
CA PHE A 88 9.55 -2.97 5.84
C PHE A 88 10.57 -1.85 5.60
N THR A 89 10.46 -1.20 4.45
CA THR A 89 11.36 -0.15 3.98
C THR A 89 10.52 1.10 3.69
N PRO A 90 10.97 2.30 4.10
CA PRO A 90 10.34 3.55 3.65
C PRO A 90 10.25 3.60 2.12
N GLU A 91 9.10 4.05 1.62
CA GLU A 91 8.82 4.15 0.19
C GLU A 91 8.35 5.57 -0.10
N PRO A 92 9.20 6.41 -0.73
CA PRO A 92 8.97 7.85 -0.81
C PRO A 92 7.91 8.23 -1.84
N TRP A 93 7.51 7.38 -2.78
CA TRP A 93 6.42 7.73 -3.69
C TRP A 93 5.06 7.66 -2.97
N GLN A 94 4.87 6.64 -2.13
CA GLN A 94 3.69 6.42 -1.29
C GLN A 94 3.69 7.26 0.00
N GLY A 95 4.76 8.01 0.27
CA GLY A 95 4.96 8.69 1.55
C GLY A 95 5.11 7.77 2.76
N TYR A 96 5.17 6.45 2.56
CA TYR A 96 5.26 5.47 3.62
C TYR A 96 6.62 5.55 4.33
N GLY A 97 6.61 5.75 5.64
CA GLY A 97 7.80 6.01 6.45
C GLY A 97 8.19 7.48 6.56
N TYR A 98 7.36 8.40 6.04
CA TYR A 98 7.60 9.85 6.09
C TYR A 98 6.47 10.62 6.80
N ASP A 99 5.23 10.12 6.72
CA ASP A 99 4.11 10.59 7.56
C ASP A 99 4.05 9.85 8.90
N LYS A 100 3.40 10.46 9.89
CA LYS A 100 3.33 9.94 11.26
C LYS A 100 2.62 8.60 11.35
N ASP A 101 1.55 8.39 10.59
CA ASP A 101 0.75 7.17 10.66
C ASP A 101 1.51 5.98 10.07
N SER A 102 2.17 6.17 8.92
CA SER A 102 3.01 5.13 8.32
C SER A 102 4.28 4.87 9.14
N ILE A 103 4.90 5.91 9.72
CA ILE A 103 6.00 5.74 10.68
C ILE A 103 5.54 4.89 11.86
N ASP A 104 4.35 5.13 12.42
CA ASP A 104 3.85 4.32 13.54
C ASP A 104 3.73 2.84 13.17
N VAL A 105 3.26 2.52 11.96
CA VAL A 105 3.23 1.13 11.46
C VAL A 105 4.65 0.57 11.31
N LEU A 106 5.55 1.30 10.66
CA LEU A 106 6.94 0.87 10.45
C LEU A 106 7.67 0.63 11.78
N ARG A 107 7.40 1.47 12.79
CA ARG A 107 8.00 1.40 14.13
C ARG A 107 7.45 0.25 14.99
N GLN A 108 6.31 -0.35 14.63
CA GLN A 108 5.92 -1.64 15.21
C GLN A 108 6.95 -2.74 14.91
N GLY A 109 7.71 -2.60 13.82
CA GLY A 109 8.82 -3.47 13.44
C GLY A 109 10.15 -3.19 14.14
N ASN A 110 10.20 -2.30 15.13
CA ASN A 110 11.43 -2.00 15.86
C ASN A 110 11.86 -3.19 16.73
N ILE A 111 13.14 -3.56 16.64
CA ILE A 111 13.69 -4.70 17.38
C ILE A 111 14.60 -4.19 18.49
N ARG A 112 14.28 -4.55 19.73
CA ARG A 112 15.08 -4.21 20.93
C ARG A 112 15.39 -2.70 21.03
N GLY A 113 14.39 -1.86 20.73
CA GLY A 113 14.50 -0.39 20.78
C GLY A 113 15.27 0.23 19.62
N ARG A 114 15.62 -0.55 18.59
CA ARG A 114 16.29 -0.05 17.37
C ARG A 114 15.32 0.09 16.23
N GLU A 115 15.47 1.17 15.49
CA GLU A 115 14.77 1.40 14.23
C GLU A 115 15.32 0.50 13.13
N ILE A 116 14.42 -0.22 12.46
CA ILE A 116 14.75 -1.12 11.35
C ILE A 116 14.00 -0.62 10.11
N ASN A 117 14.75 -0.09 9.13
CA ASN A 117 14.20 0.59 7.96
C ASN A 117 14.47 -0.16 6.64
N TRP A 118 14.82 -1.44 6.73
CA TRP A 118 14.97 -2.33 5.57
C TRP A 118 14.42 -3.71 5.95
N GLY A 119 14.17 -4.57 4.97
CA GLY A 119 13.78 -5.96 5.20
C GLY A 119 14.11 -6.86 4.02
N ASP A 120 14.04 -8.16 4.25
CA ASP A 120 14.29 -9.20 3.27
C ASP A 120 13.03 -10.08 3.14
N THR A 121 12.10 -9.63 2.31
CA THR A 121 10.79 -10.27 2.12
C THR A 121 10.91 -11.62 1.43
N HIS A 122 10.30 -12.68 1.97
CA HIS A 122 10.44 -14.02 1.41
C HIS A 122 9.14 -14.62 0.88
N HIS A 123 8.22 -15.04 1.76
CA HIS A 123 7.04 -15.80 1.35
C HIS A 123 5.75 -15.03 1.60
N PRO A 124 5.18 -14.41 0.56
CA PRO A 124 3.83 -13.89 0.64
C PRO A 124 2.82 -15.05 0.73
N ALA A 125 1.76 -14.86 1.53
CA ALA A 125 0.59 -15.72 1.50
C ALA A 125 -0.71 -14.94 1.58
N LEU A 126 -1.69 -15.38 0.80
CA LEU A 126 -3.02 -14.83 0.77
C LEU A 126 -3.88 -15.50 1.84
N SER A 127 -4.81 -14.74 2.43
CA SER A 127 -5.80 -15.30 3.33
C SER A 127 -6.74 -16.28 2.61
N GLU A 128 -7.24 -17.23 3.37
CA GLU A 128 -8.02 -18.37 2.91
C GLU A 128 -9.35 -18.50 3.67
N THR A 129 -10.38 -18.92 2.95
CA THR A 129 -11.63 -19.47 3.51
C THR A 129 -11.83 -20.85 2.90
N ASP A 130 -11.99 -21.88 3.73
CA ASP A 130 -12.06 -23.29 3.33
C ASP A 130 -10.89 -23.73 2.41
N GLY A 131 -9.69 -23.20 2.68
CA GLY A 131 -8.48 -23.48 1.93
C GLY A 131 -8.36 -22.71 0.61
N LYS A 132 -9.31 -21.81 0.29
CA LYS A 132 -9.35 -21.07 -0.98
C LYS A 132 -9.06 -19.60 -0.72
N TYR A 133 -8.24 -18.99 -1.58
CA TYR A 133 -7.95 -17.57 -1.45
C TYR A 133 -9.22 -16.73 -1.51
N ASP A 134 -9.35 -15.81 -0.54
CA ASP A 134 -10.53 -14.95 -0.37
C ASP A 134 -10.29 -13.49 -0.80
N GLY A 135 -9.04 -13.13 -1.10
CA GLY A 135 -8.66 -11.81 -1.63
C GLY A 135 -8.71 -10.66 -0.62
N LYS A 136 -8.69 -10.95 0.69
CA LYS A 136 -8.81 -9.92 1.74
C LYS A 136 -7.48 -9.46 2.31
N TRP A 137 -6.63 -10.40 2.71
CA TRP A 137 -5.40 -10.12 3.44
C TRP A 137 -4.21 -10.79 2.76
N LEU A 138 -3.07 -10.15 2.87
CA LEU A 138 -1.79 -10.67 2.44
C LEU A 138 -0.82 -10.58 3.62
N ALA A 139 -0.16 -11.68 3.96
CA ALA A 139 0.91 -11.71 4.95
C ALA A 139 2.26 -11.85 4.24
N ILE A 140 3.30 -11.23 4.79
CA ILE A 140 4.67 -11.34 4.30
C ILE A 140 5.66 -11.32 5.47
N ASN A 141 6.67 -12.18 5.44
CA ASN A 141 7.72 -12.22 6.47
C ASN A 141 8.96 -11.40 6.08
N ASP A 142 9.80 -11.08 7.07
CA ASP A 142 11.14 -10.54 6.91
C ASP A 142 12.19 -11.48 7.53
N LYS A 143 12.95 -12.15 6.67
CA LYS A 143 14.00 -13.09 7.08
C LYS A 143 15.09 -12.45 7.93
N ALA A 144 15.51 -11.25 7.57
CA ALA A 144 16.69 -10.60 8.14
C ALA A 144 16.41 -10.10 9.56
N ASN A 145 15.19 -9.62 9.79
CA ASN A 145 14.74 -9.12 11.08
C ASN A 145 13.36 -9.75 11.35
N PRO A 146 13.29 -10.89 12.08
CA PRO A 146 12.08 -11.71 12.17
C PRO A 146 10.81 -10.93 12.46
N ARG A 147 10.01 -10.73 11.42
CA ARG A 147 8.81 -9.89 11.44
C ARG A 147 7.78 -10.45 10.46
N ILE A 148 6.51 -10.34 10.82
CA ILE A 148 5.39 -10.51 9.89
C ILE A 148 4.70 -9.17 9.68
N ALA A 149 4.43 -8.81 8.43
CA ALA A 149 3.55 -7.72 8.08
C ALA A 149 2.22 -8.23 7.51
N ILE A 150 1.15 -7.49 7.80
CA ILE A 150 -0.19 -7.73 7.26
C ILE A 150 -0.58 -6.56 6.37
N ILE A 151 -0.97 -6.88 5.14
CA ILE A 151 -1.43 -5.96 4.11
C ILE A 151 -2.92 -6.20 3.88
N ASP A 152 -3.70 -5.13 3.84
CA ASP A 152 -5.11 -5.15 3.43
C ASP A 152 -5.20 -5.03 1.92
N LEU A 153 -5.88 -5.97 1.25
CA LEU A 153 -6.04 -5.97 -0.20
C LEU A 153 -7.24 -5.13 -0.67
N ALA A 154 -8.02 -4.57 0.27
CA ALA A 154 -9.02 -3.56 -0.06
C ALA A 154 -8.38 -2.23 -0.49
N ASP A 155 -7.15 -1.93 -0.06
CA ASP A 155 -6.44 -0.70 -0.46
C ASP A 155 -4.94 -0.88 -0.72
N PHE A 156 -4.43 -2.10 -0.58
CA PHE A 156 -3.05 -2.48 -0.86
C PHE A 156 -2.07 -1.75 0.07
N GLU A 157 -2.43 -1.59 1.34
CA GLU A 157 -1.66 -0.88 2.37
C GLU A 157 -1.23 -1.81 3.51
N THR A 158 0.00 -1.63 3.99
CA THR A 158 0.50 -2.32 5.19
C THR A 158 -0.18 -1.75 6.44
N LYS A 159 -0.84 -2.62 7.20
CA LYS A 159 -1.66 -2.22 8.36
C LYS A 159 -1.06 -2.58 9.71
N GLN A 160 -0.16 -3.55 9.74
CA GLN A 160 0.45 -4.05 10.96
C GLN A 160 1.80 -4.68 10.64
N ILE A 161 2.77 -4.47 11.53
CA ILE A 161 4.00 -5.24 11.60
C ILE A 161 4.08 -5.83 13.00
N VAL A 162 4.43 -7.11 13.11
CA VAL A 162 4.72 -7.77 14.38
C VAL A 162 6.14 -8.32 14.36
N VAL A 163 6.89 -8.10 15.44
CA VAL A 163 8.23 -8.66 15.61
C VAL A 163 8.12 -10.01 16.29
N ASN A 164 8.84 -11.01 15.78
CA ASN A 164 8.99 -12.27 16.48
C ASN A 164 9.90 -12.08 17.71
N PRO A 165 9.42 -12.34 18.94
CA PRO A 165 10.18 -12.04 20.16
C PRO A 165 11.29 -13.03 20.47
N VAL A 166 11.29 -14.22 19.84
CA VAL A 166 12.25 -15.30 20.16
C VAL A 166 13.20 -15.60 19.01
N PHE A 167 12.74 -15.55 17.76
CA PHE A 167 13.59 -15.81 16.60
C PHE A 167 14.58 -14.67 16.33
N LYS A 168 15.71 -15.02 15.71
CA LYS A 168 16.74 -14.08 15.25
C LYS A 168 16.90 -14.06 13.73
N SER A 169 16.34 -15.07 13.06
CA SER A 169 16.12 -15.14 11.61
C SER A 169 14.90 -16.03 11.37
N ASP A 170 13.99 -15.59 10.51
CA ASP A 170 12.88 -16.40 10.02
C ASP A 170 13.10 -16.76 8.54
N HIS A 171 12.35 -17.73 8.02
CA HIS A 171 12.29 -17.97 6.58
C HIS A 171 10.98 -18.63 6.21
N GLY A 172 10.70 -19.85 6.70
CA GLY A 172 9.54 -20.67 6.33
C GLY A 172 8.19 -20.18 6.87
N GLY A 173 7.81 -18.97 6.47
CA GLY A 173 6.57 -18.24 6.74
C GLY A 173 6.45 -17.10 5.72
N ALA A 174 5.31 -16.45 5.56
CA ALA A 174 4.11 -16.47 6.40
C ALA A 174 3.02 -17.36 5.77
N PHE A 175 2.64 -18.51 6.34
CA PHE A 175 1.63 -19.41 5.73
C PHE A 175 0.33 -19.44 6.53
N PHE A 176 -0.79 -19.03 5.90
CA PHE A 176 -2.11 -19.10 6.54
C PHE A 176 -2.59 -20.54 6.71
N THR A 177 -3.32 -20.79 7.80
CA THR A 177 -4.20 -21.97 7.92
C THR A 177 -5.42 -21.84 7.01
N PRO A 178 -6.16 -22.92 6.67
CA PRO A 178 -7.24 -22.89 5.66
C PRO A 178 -8.38 -21.88 5.86
N ASN A 179 -8.58 -21.36 7.07
CA ASN A 179 -9.58 -20.33 7.39
C ASN A 179 -8.94 -19.03 7.90
N SER A 180 -7.64 -18.85 7.65
CA SER A 180 -6.82 -17.74 8.13
C SER A 180 -6.95 -17.46 9.62
N GLU A 181 -7.16 -18.48 10.46
CA GLU A 181 -7.22 -18.27 11.91
C GLU A 181 -5.84 -18.16 12.54
N HIS A 182 -4.82 -18.71 11.87
CA HIS A 182 -3.42 -18.63 12.27
C HIS A 182 -2.49 -18.49 11.07
N ILE A 183 -1.25 -18.04 11.33
CA ILE A 183 -0.14 -17.94 10.39
C ILE A 183 1.06 -18.71 10.95
N LEU A 184 1.69 -19.54 10.13
CA LEU A 184 2.90 -20.30 10.46
C LEU A 184 4.15 -19.52 10.00
N GLU A 185 5.13 -19.40 10.89
CA GLU A 185 6.42 -18.76 10.64
C GLU A 185 7.54 -19.61 11.26
N ALA A 186 8.51 -20.06 10.47
CA ALA A 186 9.59 -20.92 10.93
C ALA A 186 10.93 -20.18 11.04
N ALA A 187 11.75 -20.55 12.04
CA ALA A 187 13.10 -20.03 12.22
C ALA A 187 14.07 -20.65 11.21
N GLN A 188 14.86 -19.84 10.48
CA GLN A 188 15.86 -20.43 9.58
C GLN A 188 17.13 -20.83 10.29
N TYR A 189 17.77 -19.87 10.94
CA TYR A 189 19.02 -20.11 11.64
C TYR A 189 18.73 -20.23 13.12
N ALA A 190 19.03 -21.42 13.69
CA ALA A 190 18.84 -21.65 15.11
C ALA A 190 19.68 -20.65 15.93
N ALA A 191 19.05 -20.10 16.96
CA ALA A 191 19.64 -19.12 17.87
C ALA A 191 19.02 -19.29 19.26
N PRO A 192 19.64 -18.77 20.33
CA PRO A 192 18.99 -18.72 21.63
C PRO A 192 17.69 -17.91 21.55
N PHE A 193 16.63 -18.43 22.16
CA PHE A 193 15.33 -17.74 22.20
C PHE A 193 15.33 -16.50 23.09
N ASP A 194 16.20 -16.45 24.10
CA ASP A 194 16.39 -15.26 24.92
C ASP A 194 17.22 -14.19 24.17
N ASN A 195 17.57 -13.10 24.86
CA ASN A 195 18.38 -12.02 24.31
C ASN A 195 19.79 -11.97 24.92
N ASN A 196 20.21 -13.04 25.60
CA ASN A 196 21.51 -13.14 26.26
C ASN A 196 22.59 -13.65 25.30
N TYR A 197 23.84 -13.50 25.71
CA TYR A 197 24.96 -14.13 25.04
C TYR A 197 25.02 -15.61 25.44
N HIS A 198 25.24 -16.48 24.45
CA HIS A 198 25.53 -17.90 24.63
C HIS A 198 26.72 -18.27 23.75
N PRO A 199 27.68 -19.07 24.26
CA PRO A 199 28.83 -19.51 23.49
C PRO A 199 28.43 -20.55 22.42
N ILE A 200 29.13 -20.58 21.29
CA ILE A 200 28.81 -21.50 20.18
C ILE A 200 29.09 -22.97 20.56
N GLU A 201 29.97 -23.20 21.53
CA GLU A 201 30.26 -24.53 22.09
C GLU A 201 29.04 -25.15 22.78
N GLU A 202 28.08 -24.33 23.20
CA GLU A 202 26.82 -24.75 23.81
C GLU A 202 25.66 -24.85 22.79
N TYR A 203 25.96 -24.87 21.48
CA TYR A 203 24.94 -24.86 20.43
C TYR A 203 23.80 -25.86 20.64
N LYS A 204 24.13 -27.11 21.01
CA LYS A 204 23.13 -28.15 21.26
C LYS A 204 22.23 -27.84 22.46
N GLU A 205 22.78 -27.17 23.47
CA GLU A 205 22.12 -26.98 24.75
C GLU A 205 21.30 -25.70 24.81
N THR A 206 21.74 -24.63 24.15
CA THR A 206 21.14 -23.29 24.29
C THR A 206 20.50 -22.73 23.01
N TYR A 207 20.89 -23.19 21.82
CA TYR A 207 20.32 -22.72 20.56
C TYR A 207 19.09 -23.54 20.22
N ARG A 208 18.08 -22.93 19.60
CA ARG A 208 16.84 -23.61 19.21
C ARG A 208 16.35 -23.14 17.84
N GLY A 209 15.77 -24.08 17.10
CA GLY A 209 14.88 -23.79 15.99
C GLY A 209 13.42 -23.76 16.48
N GLY A 210 12.47 -23.55 15.57
CA GLY A 210 11.07 -23.58 15.95
C GLY A 210 10.11 -23.09 14.88
N VAL A 211 8.82 -23.21 15.19
CA VAL A 211 7.73 -22.63 14.42
C VAL A 211 6.85 -21.80 15.33
N THR A 212 6.68 -20.52 15.01
CA THR A 212 5.73 -19.63 15.63
C THR A 212 4.39 -19.74 14.92
N VAL A 213 3.33 -19.93 15.71
CA VAL A 213 1.95 -19.97 15.26
C VAL A 213 1.27 -18.68 15.74
N TRP A 214 1.18 -17.72 14.83
CA TRP A 214 0.54 -16.44 15.08
C TRP A 214 -0.96 -16.60 15.04
N LYS A 215 -1.67 -16.20 16.10
CA LYS A 215 -3.13 -16.06 16.04
C LYS A 215 -3.46 -14.88 15.13
N PHE A 216 -4.36 -15.09 14.17
CA PHE A 216 -4.86 -14.03 13.29
C PHE A 216 -6.37 -13.88 13.46
N ASP A 217 -6.86 -12.65 13.53
CA ASP A 217 -8.30 -12.36 13.48
C ASP A 217 -8.69 -11.94 12.06
N PRO A 218 -9.32 -12.83 11.27
CA PRO A 218 -9.66 -12.55 9.87
C PRO A 218 -10.79 -11.53 9.70
N LYS A 219 -11.51 -11.16 10.78
CA LYS A 219 -12.58 -10.15 10.71
C LYS A 219 -12.02 -8.73 10.68
N ILE A 220 -10.92 -8.50 11.40
CA ILE A 220 -10.25 -7.19 11.47
C ILE A 220 -8.91 -7.17 10.72
N GLY A 221 -8.41 -8.32 10.28
CA GLY A 221 -7.17 -8.44 9.53
C GLY A 221 -5.93 -8.13 10.37
N ARG A 222 -5.82 -8.71 11.58
CA ARG A 222 -4.68 -8.44 12.48
C ARG A 222 -4.18 -9.70 13.18
N VAL A 223 -2.86 -9.77 13.36
CA VAL A 223 -2.21 -10.71 14.28
C VAL A 223 -2.53 -10.31 15.72
N VAL A 224 -2.73 -11.30 16.58
CA VAL A 224 -2.97 -11.17 18.03
C VAL A 224 -1.76 -11.75 18.79
N PRO A 225 -0.69 -10.97 19.03
CA PRO A 225 0.58 -11.49 19.57
C PRO A 225 0.43 -12.22 20.92
N ASN A 226 -0.37 -11.67 21.83
CA ASN A 226 -0.59 -12.24 23.16
C ASN A 226 -1.27 -13.62 23.14
N ASP A 227 -1.93 -13.95 22.04
CA ASP A 227 -2.61 -15.22 21.84
C ASP A 227 -1.86 -16.17 20.89
N SER A 228 -0.64 -15.79 20.52
CA SER A 228 0.27 -16.57 19.69
C SER A 228 1.25 -17.36 20.54
N TYR A 229 1.93 -18.34 19.95
CA TYR A 229 2.94 -19.16 20.64
C TYR A 229 3.98 -19.72 19.67
N THR A 230 5.15 -20.09 20.21
CA THR A 230 6.21 -20.80 19.48
C THR A 230 6.29 -22.25 19.94
N ILE A 231 6.45 -23.17 18.99
CA ILE A 231 6.82 -24.57 19.24
C ILE A 231 8.35 -24.61 19.29
N GLU A 232 8.92 -24.97 20.45
CA GLU A 232 10.36 -25.22 20.56
C GLU A 232 10.73 -26.45 19.71
N MET A 233 11.77 -26.33 18.89
CA MET A 233 12.33 -27.44 18.12
C MET A 233 13.85 -27.53 18.36
N PRO A 234 14.49 -28.66 18.03
CA PRO A 234 15.94 -28.78 18.10
C PRO A 234 16.65 -27.67 17.32
N PRO A 235 17.94 -27.39 17.56
CA PRO A 235 18.73 -26.44 16.77
C PRO A 235 19.05 -26.94 15.36
N TYR A 236 18.07 -27.55 14.70
CA TYR A 236 18.03 -27.73 13.26
C TYR A 236 17.59 -26.42 12.62
N MET A 237 17.98 -26.22 11.37
CA MET A 237 17.66 -25.01 10.62
C MET A 237 16.41 -25.26 9.78
N GLN A 238 15.24 -24.73 10.17
CA GLN A 238 14.00 -24.95 9.42
C GLN A 238 14.04 -24.17 8.10
N ASP A 239 13.40 -24.67 7.04
CA ASP A 239 13.44 -24.01 5.74
C ASP A 239 12.07 -23.52 5.27
N LEU A 240 11.23 -24.39 4.71
CA LEU A 240 9.88 -24.02 4.26
C LEU A 240 8.81 -24.70 5.12
N SER A 241 7.64 -24.07 5.19
CA SER A 241 6.47 -24.61 5.89
C SER A 241 5.26 -24.63 4.98
N ASP A 242 4.28 -25.49 5.27
CA ASP A 242 2.92 -25.36 4.76
C ASP A 242 1.91 -25.84 5.81
N SER A 243 0.74 -25.22 5.82
CA SER A 243 -0.36 -25.61 6.69
C SER A 243 -1.12 -26.79 6.06
N GLY A 244 -1.50 -27.74 6.90
CA GLY A 244 -2.35 -28.84 6.49
C GLY A 244 -3.73 -28.33 6.04
N LYS A 245 -4.21 -28.88 4.93
CA LYS A 245 -5.52 -28.57 4.32
C LYS A 245 -6.38 -29.83 4.35
N GLY A 246 -7.68 -29.72 4.10
CA GLY A 246 -8.58 -30.89 3.96
C GLY A 246 -8.32 -32.01 4.99
N LEU A 247 -7.77 -33.14 4.52
CA LEU A 247 -7.50 -34.33 5.32
C LEU A 247 -6.41 -34.16 6.41
N SER A 248 -5.48 -33.22 6.22
CA SER A 248 -4.43 -32.87 7.20
C SER A 248 -4.70 -31.57 7.95
N ASN A 249 -5.91 -31.00 7.86
CA ASN A 249 -6.27 -29.80 8.62
C ASN A 249 -5.97 -29.97 10.13
N GLY A 250 -5.45 -28.90 10.75
CA GLY A 250 -4.97 -28.91 12.13
C GLY A 250 -3.51 -29.36 12.31
N TRP A 251 -2.85 -29.76 11.24
CA TRP A 251 -1.42 -30.11 11.21
C TRP A 251 -0.61 -29.11 10.39
N GLY A 252 0.69 -29.06 10.63
CA GLY A 252 1.66 -28.28 9.89
C GLY A 252 2.90 -29.12 9.58
N PHE A 253 3.58 -28.76 8.50
CA PHE A 253 4.72 -29.48 7.97
C PHE A 253 5.84 -28.48 7.72
N THR A 254 7.01 -28.73 8.29
CA THR A 254 8.17 -27.85 8.15
C THR A 254 9.42 -28.69 7.99
N ASN A 255 10.12 -28.56 6.88
CA ASN A 255 11.39 -29.28 6.70
C ASN A 255 12.55 -28.51 7.34
N SER A 256 13.69 -29.17 7.45
CA SER A 256 14.92 -28.59 7.97
C SER A 256 16.15 -29.10 7.25
N PHE A 257 17.22 -28.33 7.34
CA PHE A 257 18.58 -28.75 7.04
C PHE A 257 19.46 -28.58 8.28
N ASN A 258 20.73 -28.98 8.20
CA ASN A 258 21.67 -28.92 9.31
C ASN A 258 21.21 -29.73 10.54
N SER A 259 20.65 -30.92 10.30
CA SER A 259 20.40 -31.91 11.38
C SER A 259 21.69 -32.34 12.09
N GLU A 260 22.84 -32.13 11.43
CA GLU A 260 24.19 -32.25 11.94
C GLU A 260 24.48 -31.32 13.12
N MET A 261 23.72 -30.21 13.24
CA MET A 261 23.97 -29.12 14.19
C MET A 261 25.39 -28.56 14.05
N TYR A 262 25.86 -28.43 12.80
CA TYR A 262 27.18 -27.92 12.48
C TYR A 262 27.19 -26.39 12.45
N THR A 263 28.27 -25.79 12.96
CA THR A 263 28.38 -24.34 13.19
C THR A 263 29.58 -23.67 12.50
N GLY A 264 30.31 -24.40 11.65
CA GLY A 264 31.46 -23.84 10.92
C GLY A 264 32.74 -23.75 11.74
N GLY A 265 33.70 -22.95 11.26
CA GLY A 265 35.03 -22.76 11.88
C GLY A 265 36.19 -22.85 10.89
N ILE A 266 36.04 -22.28 9.68
CA ILE A 266 37.06 -22.40 8.62
C ILE A 266 38.40 -21.76 9.03
N GLU A 267 38.35 -20.73 9.87
CA GLU A 267 39.48 -19.99 10.42
C GLU A 267 40.34 -20.86 11.35
N VAL A 268 39.73 -21.90 11.94
CA VAL A 268 40.40 -22.88 12.80
C VAL A 268 40.57 -24.24 12.11
N GLY A 269 40.43 -24.28 10.78
CA GLY A 269 40.68 -25.45 9.93
C GLY A 269 39.53 -26.46 9.85
N MET A 270 38.34 -26.11 10.32
CA MET A 270 37.15 -26.95 10.16
C MET A 270 36.57 -26.79 8.73
N PRO A 271 35.83 -27.78 8.20
CA PRO A 271 35.14 -27.62 6.92
C PRO A 271 34.20 -26.41 6.91
N PRO A 272 34.00 -25.78 5.73
CA PRO A 272 33.05 -24.68 5.59
C PRO A 272 31.61 -25.14 5.89
N ASN A 273 30.71 -24.18 6.15
CA ASN A 273 29.35 -24.46 6.62
C ASN A 273 28.57 -25.37 5.67
N GLU A 274 28.57 -25.08 4.37
CA GLU A 274 27.82 -25.85 3.38
C GLU A 274 28.24 -27.31 3.34
N ALA A 275 29.54 -27.61 3.49
CA ALA A 275 30.05 -28.98 3.54
C ALA A 275 29.78 -29.66 4.88
N GLY A 276 29.67 -28.89 5.97
CA GLY A 276 29.43 -29.42 7.31
C GLY A 276 27.97 -29.68 7.64
N MET A 277 27.07 -28.83 7.14
CA MET A 277 25.62 -28.89 7.31
C MET A 277 24.93 -29.83 6.30
N SER A 278 25.72 -30.51 5.46
CA SER A 278 25.23 -31.46 4.45
C SER A 278 26.01 -32.77 4.47
N ARG A 279 26.46 -33.21 5.65
CA ARG A 279 27.20 -34.48 5.81
C ARG A 279 26.27 -35.66 5.94
N ASN A 280 25.13 -35.49 6.59
CA ASN A 280 24.13 -36.54 6.74
C ASN A 280 23.47 -36.84 5.39
N ASP A 281 23.02 -38.08 5.20
CA ASP A 281 22.26 -38.47 4.00
C ASP A 281 20.81 -37.96 4.06
N THR A 282 20.32 -37.69 5.27
CA THR A 282 18.97 -37.19 5.51
C THR A 282 18.98 -36.13 6.59
N ASP A 283 18.12 -35.13 6.43
CA ASP A 283 17.67 -34.24 7.48
C ASP A 283 16.24 -34.65 7.91
N TYR A 284 15.39 -33.70 8.31
CA TYR A 284 14.05 -34.01 8.82
C TYR A 284 12.94 -33.16 8.20
N LEU A 285 11.80 -33.81 7.97
CA LEU A 285 10.48 -33.19 7.92
C LEU A 285 9.87 -33.22 9.33
N HIS A 286 9.57 -32.05 9.88
CA HIS A 286 8.82 -31.89 11.12
C HIS A 286 7.33 -31.97 10.84
N VAL A 287 6.62 -32.81 11.58
CA VAL A 287 5.17 -32.98 11.50
C VAL A 287 4.58 -32.62 12.85
N TYR A 288 3.79 -31.54 12.92
CA TYR A 288 3.26 -31.04 14.18
C TYR A 288 1.77 -30.71 14.11
N ASN A 289 1.06 -30.87 15.24
CA ASN A 289 -0.36 -30.57 15.35
C ASN A 289 -0.55 -29.18 15.97
N TRP A 290 -0.54 -28.14 15.14
CA TRP A 290 -0.66 -26.76 15.60
C TRP A 290 -2.00 -26.48 16.30
N GLU A 291 -3.08 -27.16 15.92
CA GLU A 291 -4.40 -26.93 16.53
C GLU A 291 -4.42 -27.43 17.99
N LYS A 292 -3.85 -28.61 18.22
CA LYS A 292 -3.69 -29.18 19.55
C LYS A 292 -2.73 -28.36 20.39
N LEU A 293 -1.61 -27.92 19.81
CA LEU A 293 -0.62 -27.08 20.49
C LEU A 293 -1.20 -25.72 20.87
N TYR A 294 -2.04 -25.12 20.02
CA TYR A 294 -2.78 -23.90 20.35
C TYR A 294 -3.73 -24.07 21.55
N LYS A 295 -4.39 -25.23 21.68
CA LYS A 295 -5.20 -25.54 22.87
C LYS A 295 -4.32 -25.70 24.12
N LEU A 296 -3.14 -26.33 23.98
CA LEU A 296 -2.19 -26.51 25.08
C LEU A 296 -1.58 -25.19 25.55
N SER A 297 -1.33 -24.24 24.65
CA SER A 297 -0.72 -22.93 24.96
C SER A 297 -1.57 -22.05 25.89
N LYS A 298 -2.85 -22.40 26.08
CA LYS A 298 -3.77 -21.71 26.98
C LYS A 298 -3.52 -22.03 28.46
N ASP A 299 -2.91 -23.17 28.77
CA ASP A 299 -2.54 -23.54 30.14
C ASP A 299 -1.09 -23.10 30.42
N PRO A 300 -0.85 -22.19 31.40
CA PRO A 300 0.49 -21.77 31.80
C PRO A 300 1.44 -22.91 32.18
N LYS A 301 0.94 -24.09 32.55
CA LYS A 301 1.77 -25.28 32.86
C LYS A 301 2.43 -25.90 31.63
N ASN A 302 1.91 -25.63 30.43
CA ASN A 302 2.38 -26.20 29.18
C ASN A 302 3.33 -25.26 28.42
N VAL A 303 3.58 -24.05 28.94
CA VAL A 303 4.38 -23.02 28.27
C VAL A 303 5.45 -22.48 29.19
N LYS A 304 6.57 -22.08 28.59
CA LYS A 304 7.55 -21.17 29.20
C LYS A 304 7.31 -19.77 28.62
N ILE A 305 7.54 -18.73 29.42
CA ILE A 305 7.53 -17.36 28.94
C ILE A 305 8.98 -16.93 28.67
N ILE A 306 9.28 -16.56 27.42
CA ILE A 306 10.59 -16.06 27.00
C ILE A 306 10.36 -14.78 26.20
N ASN A 307 10.99 -13.67 26.60
CA ASN A 307 10.77 -12.34 26.02
C ASN A 307 9.26 -12.01 25.88
N ASP A 308 8.50 -12.25 26.97
CA ASP A 308 7.04 -12.07 27.05
C ASP A 308 6.21 -12.90 26.05
N HIS A 309 6.80 -13.94 25.46
CA HIS A 309 6.15 -14.83 24.51
C HIS A 309 6.00 -16.27 25.04
N LYS A 310 4.91 -16.93 24.65
CA LYS A 310 4.63 -18.32 25.03
C LYS A 310 5.43 -19.27 24.14
N VAL A 311 6.30 -20.05 24.75
CA VAL A 311 7.03 -21.14 24.08
C VAL A 311 6.55 -22.46 24.65
N ILE A 312 6.02 -23.34 23.80
CA ILE A 312 5.69 -24.73 24.18
C ILE A 312 6.98 -25.54 24.11
N PRO A 313 7.46 -26.10 25.24
CA PRO A 313 8.65 -26.94 25.23
C PRO A 313 8.48 -28.23 24.43
N MET A 314 9.58 -28.74 23.87
CA MET A 314 9.59 -29.98 23.07
C MET A 314 8.98 -31.17 23.83
N ASP A 315 9.30 -31.33 25.10
CA ASP A 315 8.81 -32.43 25.93
C ASP A 315 7.29 -32.37 26.15
N VAL A 316 6.72 -31.17 26.28
CA VAL A 316 5.27 -30.95 26.33
C VAL A 316 4.62 -31.33 25.00
N ALA A 317 5.19 -30.91 23.87
CA ALA A 317 4.67 -31.24 22.54
C ALA A 317 4.71 -32.77 22.28
N VAL A 318 5.83 -33.42 22.60
CA VAL A 318 6.02 -34.87 22.45
C VAL A 318 5.10 -35.67 23.38
N LYS A 319 5.01 -35.30 24.66
CA LYS A 319 4.13 -35.95 25.64
C LYS A 319 2.66 -35.91 25.21
N ASN A 320 2.28 -34.89 24.46
CA ASN A 320 0.94 -34.71 23.94
C ASN A 320 0.78 -35.22 22.49
N ASN A 321 1.70 -36.02 21.94
CA ASN A 321 1.63 -36.57 20.58
C ASN A 321 1.39 -35.47 19.52
N ALA A 322 2.13 -34.36 19.60
CA ALA A 322 1.92 -33.19 18.75
C ALA A 322 3.16 -32.75 17.96
N LEU A 323 4.30 -33.44 18.07
CA LEU A 323 5.53 -33.18 17.32
C LEU A 323 6.23 -34.49 16.99
N PHE A 324 6.57 -34.69 15.71
CA PHE A 324 7.20 -35.88 15.16
C PHE A 324 8.21 -35.49 14.07
N LEU A 325 9.14 -36.40 13.76
CA LEU A 325 10.10 -36.24 12.67
C LEU A 325 9.96 -37.37 11.66
N ILE A 326 10.21 -37.08 10.39
CA ILE A 326 10.41 -38.05 9.32
C ILE A 326 11.77 -37.75 8.67
N PRO A 327 12.70 -38.71 8.53
CA PRO A 327 13.94 -38.48 7.81
C PRO A 327 13.66 -38.08 6.35
N GLU A 328 14.33 -37.04 5.84
CA GLU A 328 14.18 -36.53 4.47
C GLU A 328 15.54 -36.26 3.79
N PRO A 329 15.82 -36.85 2.62
CA PRO A 329 17.01 -36.59 1.82
C PRO A 329 16.81 -35.36 0.90
N LYS A 330 17.81 -34.49 0.68
CA LYS A 330 18.95 -34.17 1.55
C LYS A 330 19.06 -32.66 1.62
N SER A 331 19.09 -32.12 2.84
CA SER A 331 18.95 -30.68 3.08
C SER A 331 17.75 -30.10 2.30
N PRO A 332 16.56 -30.70 2.46
CA PRO A 332 15.38 -30.41 1.65
C PRO A 332 14.99 -28.92 1.70
N HIS A 333 14.27 -28.46 0.67
CA HIS A 333 13.87 -27.05 0.53
C HIS A 333 12.35 -26.85 0.52
N GLY A 334 11.68 -27.14 -0.58
CA GLY A 334 10.22 -27.01 -0.68
C GLY A 334 9.50 -28.11 0.09
N VAL A 335 8.47 -27.72 0.84
CA VAL A 335 7.42 -28.61 1.36
C VAL A 335 6.07 -27.99 1.01
N ASP A 336 5.25 -28.71 0.26
CA ASP A 336 3.97 -28.20 -0.23
C ASP A 336 2.88 -29.27 -0.07
N VAL A 337 1.75 -28.89 0.52
CA VAL A 337 0.60 -29.77 0.79
C VAL A 337 -0.37 -29.73 -0.39
N ASP A 338 -0.80 -30.91 -0.85
CA ASP A 338 -1.71 -31.01 -1.99
C ASP A 338 -3.11 -30.43 -1.68
N PRO A 339 -3.91 -30.05 -2.70
CA PRO A 339 -5.23 -29.47 -2.49
C PRO A 339 -6.20 -30.31 -1.64
N THR A 340 -6.03 -31.64 -1.60
CA THR A 340 -6.83 -32.54 -0.76
C THR A 340 -6.32 -32.63 0.68
N GLY A 341 -5.06 -32.24 0.89
CA GLY A 341 -4.32 -32.35 2.13
C GLY A 341 -3.93 -33.77 2.51
N GLN A 342 -4.04 -34.74 1.61
CA GLN A 342 -3.58 -36.09 1.86
C GLN A 342 -2.07 -36.24 1.62
N TYR A 343 -1.52 -35.57 0.62
CA TYR A 343 -0.14 -35.74 0.20
C TYR A 343 0.70 -34.52 0.54
N ILE A 344 1.92 -34.78 1.00
CA ILE A 344 2.93 -33.75 1.29
C ILE A 344 4.11 -34.04 0.39
N VAL A 345 4.44 -33.09 -0.49
CA VAL A 345 5.54 -33.25 -1.45
C VAL A 345 6.72 -32.42 -0.97
N VAL A 346 7.87 -33.09 -0.79
CA VAL A 346 9.11 -32.46 -0.32
C VAL A 346 10.18 -32.54 -1.41
N CYS A 347 10.84 -31.41 -1.65
CA CYS A 347 11.89 -31.28 -2.65
C CYS A 347 13.27 -31.55 -2.03
N GLY A 348 14.00 -32.52 -2.60
CA GLY A 348 15.22 -33.04 -2.02
C GLY A 348 16.46 -32.15 -2.12
N LYS A 349 16.42 -31.02 -2.85
CA LYS A 349 17.52 -30.07 -3.08
C LYS A 349 18.83 -30.72 -3.53
N LEU A 350 19.64 -31.21 -2.58
CA LEU A 350 20.89 -31.91 -2.87
C LEU A 350 20.65 -33.35 -3.35
N ASP A 351 19.49 -33.91 -3.04
CA ASP A 351 18.99 -35.14 -3.63
C ASP A 351 18.17 -34.83 -4.89
N THR A 352 18.28 -35.68 -5.92
CA THR A 352 17.62 -35.49 -7.22
C THR A 352 16.13 -35.83 -7.22
N HIS A 353 15.59 -36.33 -6.11
CA HIS A 353 14.21 -36.76 -5.99
C HIS A 353 13.30 -35.70 -5.34
N ALA A 354 12.02 -35.85 -5.63
CA ALA A 354 10.95 -35.36 -4.76
C ALA A 354 10.31 -36.52 -4.01
N SER A 355 10.07 -36.33 -2.71
CA SER A 355 9.43 -37.29 -1.82
C SER A 355 7.94 -36.98 -1.69
N VAL A 356 7.08 -37.97 -1.93
CA VAL A 356 5.62 -37.85 -1.76
C VAL A 356 5.21 -38.64 -0.52
N TYR A 357 4.81 -37.96 0.54
CA TYR A 357 4.29 -38.56 1.76
C TYR A 357 2.76 -38.72 1.70
N ASP A 358 2.23 -39.75 2.36
CA ASP A 358 0.79 -39.94 2.53
C ASP A 358 0.41 -39.71 4.00
N PHE A 359 -0.33 -38.64 4.26
CA PHE A 359 -0.76 -38.26 5.60
C PHE A 359 -1.59 -39.35 6.29
N LYS A 360 -2.34 -40.18 5.54
CA LYS A 360 -3.06 -41.32 6.15
C LYS A 360 -2.09 -42.32 6.77
N LYS A 361 -0.94 -42.56 6.12
CA LYS A 361 0.10 -43.45 6.62
C LYS A 361 0.83 -42.83 7.82
N ILE A 362 1.18 -41.55 7.72
CA ILE A 362 1.76 -40.77 8.84
C ILE A 362 0.85 -40.86 10.07
N LYS A 363 -0.44 -40.53 9.90
CA LYS A 363 -1.42 -40.55 10.98
C LYS A 363 -1.57 -41.94 11.60
N LYS A 364 -1.58 -43.00 10.79
CA LYS A 364 -1.62 -44.38 11.27
C LYS A 364 -0.41 -44.74 12.12
N LEU A 365 0.80 -44.33 11.72
CA LEU A 365 2.02 -44.56 12.52
C LEU A 365 1.95 -43.82 13.86
N ILE A 366 1.49 -42.57 13.86
CA ILE A 366 1.31 -41.77 15.08
C ILE A 366 0.28 -42.44 16.01
N ASP A 367 -0.87 -42.84 15.49
CA ASP A 367 -1.96 -43.45 16.28
C ASP A 367 -1.55 -44.81 16.87
N ASN A 368 -0.81 -45.60 16.10
CA ASN A 368 -0.28 -46.89 16.55
C ASN A 368 0.98 -46.75 17.43
N LYS A 369 1.54 -45.54 17.57
CA LYS A 369 2.84 -45.29 18.22
C LYS A 369 3.98 -46.11 17.62
N GLU A 370 3.95 -46.32 16.29
CA GLU A 370 4.98 -47.03 15.54
C GLU A 370 6.12 -46.07 15.16
N PHE A 371 7.16 -46.01 16.00
CA PHE A 371 8.34 -45.17 15.81
C PHE A 371 9.59 -46.02 15.53
N VAL A 372 10.49 -45.54 14.67
CA VAL A 372 11.78 -46.21 14.41
C VAL A 372 12.87 -45.81 15.41
N GLY A 373 12.62 -44.76 16.19
CA GLY A 373 13.54 -44.27 17.19
C GLY A 373 13.08 -42.92 17.74
N LYS A 374 14.02 -42.24 18.40
CA LYS A 374 13.90 -40.84 18.81
C LYS A 374 15.16 -40.11 18.38
N ASP A 375 15.03 -38.82 18.09
CA ASP A 375 16.18 -37.96 17.93
C ASP A 375 16.88 -37.70 19.29
N PRO A 376 18.04 -37.03 19.30
CA PRO A 376 18.74 -36.71 20.55
C PRO A 376 17.93 -35.89 21.56
N PHE A 377 16.89 -35.17 21.11
CA PHE A 377 16.03 -34.34 21.95
C PHE A 377 14.74 -35.06 22.39
N GLY A 378 14.58 -36.33 22.03
CA GLY A 378 13.49 -37.20 22.49
C GLY A 378 12.21 -37.17 21.64
N ILE A 379 12.24 -36.51 20.48
CA ILE A 379 11.15 -36.43 19.50
C ILE A 379 11.04 -37.77 18.76
N PRO A 380 9.84 -38.39 18.68
CA PRO A 380 9.67 -39.65 17.97
C PRO A 380 9.90 -39.51 16.46
N ILE A 381 10.64 -40.46 15.90
CA ILE A 381 10.93 -40.54 14.47
C ILE A 381 10.00 -41.58 13.83
N LEU A 382 9.24 -41.16 12.82
CA LEU A 382 8.42 -42.05 11.99
C LEU A 382 9.27 -42.68 10.89
N ASP A 383 8.94 -43.92 10.53
CA ASP A 383 9.62 -44.60 9.41
C ASP A 383 9.29 -43.89 8.08
N MET A 384 10.32 -43.41 7.38
CA MET A 384 10.16 -42.74 6.08
C MET A 384 9.45 -43.64 5.06
N LYS A 385 9.89 -44.90 4.90
CA LYS A 385 9.34 -45.84 3.91
C LYS A 385 7.88 -46.17 4.19
N LYS A 386 7.49 -46.32 5.46
CA LYS A 386 6.08 -46.53 5.84
C LYS A 386 5.24 -45.26 5.68
N SER A 387 5.83 -44.08 5.79
CA SER A 387 5.15 -42.78 5.63
C SER A 387 4.96 -42.38 4.17
N LEU A 388 5.87 -42.80 3.29
CA LEU A 388 5.88 -42.46 1.87
C LEU A 388 4.71 -43.09 1.09
N HIS A 389 4.19 -42.32 0.14
CA HIS A 389 3.54 -42.83 -1.05
C HIS A 389 4.58 -43.32 -2.07
N GLY A 390 5.63 -42.53 -2.31
CA GLY A 390 6.77 -42.90 -3.15
C GLY A 390 7.73 -41.72 -3.37
N GLN A 391 8.76 -41.94 -4.18
CA GLN A 391 9.73 -40.91 -4.59
C GLN A 391 9.91 -40.96 -6.10
N VAL A 392 10.25 -39.81 -6.71
CA VAL A 392 10.52 -39.70 -8.15
C VAL A 392 11.79 -38.90 -8.35
N GLU A 393 12.73 -39.42 -9.13
CA GLU A 393 13.89 -38.66 -9.60
C GLU A 393 13.42 -37.64 -10.65
N LEU A 394 13.59 -36.34 -10.35
CA LEU A 394 13.15 -35.25 -11.21
C LEU A 394 14.32 -34.65 -12.00
N GLY A 395 15.49 -34.53 -11.37
CA GLY A 395 16.68 -33.91 -11.93
C GLY A 395 17.49 -33.20 -10.85
N LEU A 396 18.48 -32.39 -11.23
CA LEU A 396 19.40 -31.76 -10.29
C LEU A 396 18.79 -30.50 -9.67
N GLY A 397 18.74 -30.46 -8.34
CA GLY A 397 18.30 -29.30 -7.57
C GLY A 397 16.78 -29.11 -7.45
N PRO A 398 15.93 -30.11 -7.12
CA PRO A 398 14.52 -29.86 -6.84
C PRO A 398 14.34 -28.87 -5.69
N LEU A 399 13.64 -27.75 -5.90
CA LEU A 399 13.49 -26.72 -4.86
C LEU A 399 12.04 -26.44 -4.43
N HIS A 400 11.07 -26.34 -5.33
CA HIS A 400 9.75 -25.84 -4.96
C HIS A 400 8.63 -26.40 -5.83
N ASN A 401 7.43 -26.63 -5.26
CA ASN A 401 6.30 -27.22 -5.99
C ASN A 401 5.10 -26.29 -6.13
N GLN A 402 4.33 -26.48 -7.21
CA GLN A 402 3.03 -25.83 -7.43
C GLN A 402 2.03 -26.83 -8.03
N TYR A 403 0.79 -26.80 -7.52
CA TYR A 403 -0.26 -27.71 -7.98
C TYR A 403 -1.09 -27.13 -9.12
N SER A 404 -1.67 -28.02 -9.91
CA SER A 404 -2.60 -27.71 -11.00
C SER A 404 -4.02 -28.20 -10.66
N PRO A 405 -5.07 -27.74 -11.38
CA PRO A 405 -6.43 -28.28 -11.25
C PRO A 405 -6.56 -29.73 -11.70
N VAL A 406 -5.56 -30.30 -12.38
CA VAL A 406 -5.58 -31.68 -12.87
C VAL A 406 -5.16 -32.61 -11.74
N ASP A 407 -5.99 -33.61 -11.44
CA ASP A 407 -5.76 -34.52 -10.31
C ASP A 407 -4.39 -35.23 -10.40
N GLY A 408 -3.60 -35.07 -9.35
CA GLY A 408 -2.26 -35.65 -9.24
C GLY A 408 -1.17 -34.90 -10.02
N GLU A 409 -1.47 -33.85 -10.78
CA GLU A 409 -0.50 -33.06 -11.54
C GLU A 409 0.17 -32.00 -10.67
N ILE A 410 1.48 -31.87 -10.81
CA ILE A 410 2.32 -30.94 -10.05
C ILE A 410 3.51 -30.48 -10.91
N TYR A 411 4.02 -29.30 -10.60
CA TYR A 411 5.20 -28.71 -11.21
C TYR A 411 6.28 -28.50 -10.16
N THR A 412 7.52 -28.83 -10.49
CA THR A 412 8.67 -28.68 -9.58
C THR A 412 9.80 -27.93 -10.28
N SER A 413 10.43 -26.98 -9.58
CA SER A 413 11.61 -26.28 -10.06
C SER A 413 12.88 -27.11 -9.85
N LEU A 414 13.78 -27.08 -10.84
CA LEU A 414 15.13 -27.67 -10.78
C LEU A 414 16.17 -26.56 -10.91
N TYR A 415 16.82 -26.21 -9.80
CA TYR A 415 17.78 -25.11 -9.72
C TYR A 415 19.03 -25.33 -10.59
N VAL A 416 19.60 -26.53 -10.56
CA VAL A 416 20.88 -26.81 -11.24
C VAL A 416 20.63 -27.09 -12.72
N ASP A 417 19.61 -27.89 -13.03
CA ASP A 417 19.22 -28.15 -14.43
C ASP A 417 18.59 -26.92 -15.10
N SER A 418 18.17 -25.92 -14.31
CA SER A 418 17.47 -24.72 -14.77
C SER A 418 16.21 -25.06 -15.56
N GLN A 419 15.34 -25.84 -14.94
CA GLN A 419 14.14 -26.41 -15.58
C GLN A 419 12.91 -26.35 -14.67
N VAL A 420 11.74 -26.36 -15.29
CA VAL A 420 10.48 -26.76 -14.65
C VAL A 420 10.16 -28.18 -15.08
N VAL A 421 9.81 -29.04 -14.14
CA VAL A 421 9.38 -30.42 -14.41
C VAL A 421 7.90 -30.55 -14.09
N LYS A 422 7.11 -30.97 -15.08
CA LYS A 422 5.72 -31.37 -14.90
C LYS A 422 5.67 -32.87 -14.66
N TRP A 423 5.02 -33.32 -13.59
CA TRP A 423 4.92 -34.73 -13.25
C TRP A 423 3.62 -35.05 -12.51
N ASN A 424 3.33 -36.33 -12.33
CA ASN A 424 2.17 -36.80 -11.59
C ASN A 424 2.60 -37.50 -10.29
N PHE A 425 2.29 -36.89 -9.14
CA PHE A 425 2.75 -37.36 -7.83
C PHE A 425 1.99 -38.59 -7.31
N LYS A 426 0.79 -38.87 -7.84
CA LYS A 426 0.02 -40.07 -7.50
C LYS A 426 0.51 -41.30 -8.25
N THR A 427 0.84 -41.15 -9.53
CA THR A 427 1.33 -42.24 -10.40
C THR A 427 2.84 -42.32 -10.46
N LEU A 428 3.55 -41.33 -9.90
CA LEU A 428 5.00 -41.24 -9.81
C LEU A 428 5.67 -41.20 -11.20
N LYS A 429 5.16 -40.37 -12.11
CA LYS A 429 5.63 -40.27 -13.50
C LYS A 429 5.94 -38.84 -13.92
N VAL A 430 7.13 -38.61 -14.49
CA VAL A 430 7.48 -37.37 -15.19
C VAL A 430 6.70 -37.30 -16.50
N LEU A 431 6.13 -36.12 -16.80
CA LEU A 431 5.26 -35.88 -17.95
C LEU A 431 5.91 -34.95 -18.97
N ASP A 432 6.60 -33.89 -18.51
CA ASP A 432 7.22 -32.90 -19.37
C ASP A 432 8.32 -32.12 -18.63
N LYS A 433 9.21 -31.47 -19.38
CA LYS A 433 10.26 -30.60 -18.86
C LYS A 433 10.41 -29.37 -19.75
N GLU A 434 10.52 -28.18 -19.14
CA GLU A 434 10.74 -26.92 -19.85
C GLU A 434 11.98 -26.21 -19.31
N ASN A 435 12.84 -25.73 -20.20
CA ASN A 435 14.03 -24.97 -19.81
C ASN A 435 13.66 -23.53 -19.43
N VAL A 436 14.29 -23.04 -18.36
CA VAL A 436 14.13 -21.66 -17.85
C VAL A 436 15.51 -21.01 -17.64
N HIS A 437 15.53 -19.69 -17.45
CA HIS A 437 16.72 -18.88 -17.67
C HIS A 437 16.94 -17.82 -16.57
N TYR A 438 17.83 -18.03 -15.60
CA TYR A 438 18.43 -19.32 -15.20
C TYR A 438 18.36 -19.52 -13.69
N ASN A 439 18.60 -20.76 -13.28
CA ASN A 439 18.68 -21.17 -11.89
C ASN A 439 17.42 -20.78 -11.13
N ILE A 440 16.33 -21.45 -11.50
CA ILE A 440 15.02 -21.24 -10.89
C ILE A 440 15.04 -21.57 -9.39
N GLY A 441 14.50 -20.65 -8.59
CA GLY A 441 14.20 -20.89 -7.19
C GLY A 441 12.81 -21.47 -7.01
N HIS A 442 11.85 -20.59 -6.73
CA HIS A 442 10.44 -20.95 -6.55
C HIS A 442 9.63 -20.89 -7.83
N LEU A 443 8.43 -21.46 -7.76
CA LEU A 443 7.39 -21.35 -8.77
C LEU A 443 6.19 -20.58 -8.21
N ALA A 444 5.41 -19.95 -9.08
CA ALA A 444 4.09 -19.42 -8.74
C ALA A 444 3.04 -19.90 -9.75
N GLY A 445 2.22 -20.87 -9.34
CA GLY A 445 1.06 -21.33 -10.10
C GLY A 445 -0.18 -20.49 -9.77
N MET A 446 -1.10 -20.38 -10.73
CA MET A 446 -2.36 -19.65 -10.52
C MET A 446 -3.19 -20.31 -9.42
N GLU A 447 -3.26 -19.67 -8.25
CA GLU A 447 -3.83 -20.21 -7.00
C GLU A 447 -3.28 -21.59 -6.59
N GLY A 448 -2.03 -21.89 -6.99
CA GLY A 448 -1.44 -23.22 -6.98
C GLY A 448 -1.17 -23.83 -5.60
N LYS A 449 -1.17 -23.04 -4.52
CA LYS A 449 -1.02 -23.52 -3.13
C LYS A 449 -2.34 -23.63 -2.36
N SER A 450 -3.46 -23.27 -3.00
CA SER A 450 -4.79 -23.32 -2.40
C SER A 450 -5.47 -24.68 -2.63
N ALA A 451 -6.64 -24.88 -2.01
CA ALA A 451 -7.53 -26.00 -2.30
C ALA A 451 -8.27 -25.87 -3.65
N ASP A 452 -8.04 -24.80 -4.43
CA ASP A 452 -8.69 -24.48 -5.70
C ASP A 452 -7.70 -23.92 -6.76
N PRO A 453 -6.66 -24.68 -7.14
CA PRO A 453 -5.72 -24.26 -8.18
C PRO A 453 -6.41 -24.08 -9.54
N GLN A 454 -5.99 -23.11 -10.36
CA GLN A 454 -6.68 -22.77 -11.63
C GLN A 454 -5.97 -23.18 -12.90
N GLY A 455 -4.66 -23.49 -12.85
CA GLY A 455 -3.90 -23.87 -14.03
C GLY A 455 -3.68 -22.71 -15.02
N GLU A 456 -3.60 -23.01 -16.31
CA GLU A 456 -3.29 -22.09 -17.43
C GLU A 456 -1.86 -21.55 -17.47
N TYR A 457 -1.36 -21.02 -16.37
CA TYR A 457 -0.02 -20.43 -16.31
C TYR A 457 0.75 -20.86 -15.06
N ILE A 458 2.07 -20.93 -15.20
CA ILE A 458 3.02 -21.01 -14.09
C ILE A 458 4.16 -20.03 -14.32
N ILE A 459 4.69 -19.47 -13.24
CA ILE A 459 5.79 -18.51 -13.29
C ILE A 459 7.02 -19.14 -12.66
N ALA A 460 8.14 -19.09 -13.39
CA ALA A 460 9.46 -19.46 -12.91
C ALA A 460 10.19 -18.23 -12.36
N LEU A 461 10.58 -18.25 -11.08
CA LEU A 461 11.29 -17.17 -10.41
C LEU A 461 12.80 -17.43 -10.48
N ASN A 462 13.43 -16.99 -11.57
CA ASN A 462 14.84 -17.26 -11.87
C ASN A 462 15.78 -16.28 -11.18
N LYS A 463 16.89 -16.82 -10.67
CA LYS A 463 17.84 -16.07 -9.84
C LYS A 463 18.91 -15.35 -10.65
N LEU A 464 19.26 -15.89 -11.81
CA LEU A 464 20.33 -15.35 -12.65
C LEU A 464 19.78 -14.97 -14.03
N ALA A 465 19.83 -13.69 -14.39
CA ALA A 465 19.40 -13.23 -15.72
C ALA A 465 20.51 -13.33 -16.79
N ILE A 466 21.79 -13.29 -16.41
CA ILE A 466 22.96 -13.44 -17.30
C ILE A 466 22.83 -12.66 -18.63
N ASP A 467 22.35 -13.31 -19.70
CA ASP A 467 22.28 -12.82 -21.08
C ASP A 467 20.86 -12.49 -21.56
N ARG A 468 19.84 -12.61 -20.69
CA ARG A 468 18.43 -12.45 -21.06
C ARG A 468 18.02 -11.01 -21.35
N PHE A 469 18.76 -10.03 -20.83
CA PHE A 469 18.43 -8.61 -20.95
C PHE A 469 19.64 -7.78 -21.38
N GLN A 470 19.38 -6.52 -21.73
CA GLN A 470 20.45 -5.55 -22.00
C GLN A 470 21.37 -5.44 -20.78
N ASN A 471 22.69 -5.41 -21.02
CA ASN A 471 23.66 -5.21 -19.94
C ASN A 471 23.52 -3.80 -19.35
N VAL A 472 23.15 -3.74 -18.07
CA VAL A 472 22.95 -2.51 -17.28
C VAL A 472 23.97 -2.37 -16.14
N GLY A 473 25.06 -3.14 -16.18
CA GLY A 473 26.12 -3.14 -15.17
C GLY A 473 26.18 -4.42 -14.34
N PRO A 474 27.07 -4.48 -13.32
CA PRO A 474 27.36 -5.71 -12.57
C PRO A 474 26.20 -6.25 -11.72
N LEU A 475 25.26 -5.40 -11.30
CA LEU A 475 24.06 -5.82 -10.58
C LEU A 475 22.95 -6.12 -11.60
N HIS A 476 22.71 -7.41 -11.84
CA HIS A 476 21.68 -7.87 -12.76
C HIS A 476 20.30 -7.86 -12.09
N PRO A 477 19.21 -7.65 -12.86
CA PRO A 477 17.87 -7.95 -12.38
C PRO A 477 17.65 -9.46 -12.27
N GLN A 478 16.60 -9.84 -11.56
CA GLN A 478 16.05 -11.20 -11.55
C GLN A 478 15.09 -11.37 -12.73
N ASN A 479 14.68 -12.60 -13.03
CA ASN A 479 13.86 -12.89 -14.20
C ASN A 479 12.65 -13.76 -13.85
N HIS A 480 11.46 -13.19 -13.94
CA HIS A 480 10.22 -13.97 -13.85
C HIS A 480 9.78 -14.40 -15.25
N GLN A 481 9.71 -15.71 -15.47
CA GLN A 481 9.35 -16.29 -16.75
C GLN A 481 7.95 -16.88 -16.71
N LEU A 482 7.05 -16.41 -17.57
CA LEU A 482 5.70 -16.93 -17.68
C LEU A 482 5.67 -18.12 -18.65
N ILE A 483 5.11 -19.23 -18.20
CA ILE A 483 4.98 -20.47 -18.96
C ILE A 483 3.49 -20.81 -19.08
N ASP A 484 3.02 -21.04 -20.30
CA ASP A 484 1.68 -21.60 -20.56
C ASP A 484 1.69 -23.09 -20.27
N ILE A 485 0.76 -23.52 -19.42
CA ILE A 485 0.60 -24.90 -18.99
C ILE A 485 -0.79 -25.47 -19.33
N SER A 486 -1.59 -24.73 -20.11
CA SER A 486 -2.91 -25.18 -20.56
C SER A 486 -2.85 -26.29 -21.61
N GLY A 487 -1.72 -26.38 -22.32
CA GLY A 487 -1.46 -27.36 -23.35
C GLY A 487 -0.99 -28.73 -22.85
N LYS A 488 -0.69 -29.61 -23.81
CA LYS A 488 -0.10 -30.93 -23.53
C LYS A 488 1.35 -30.81 -23.03
N THR A 489 2.09 -29.87 -23.62
CA THR A 489 3.46 -29.51 -23.23
C THR A 489 3.47 -28.08 -22.71
N MET A 490 4.43 -27.78 -21.84
CA MET A 490 4.72 -26.43 -21.38
C MET A 490 5.27 -25.57 -22.52
N ASP A 491 4.98 -24.27 -22.50
CA ASP A 491 5.43 -23.30 -23.51
C ASP A 491 5.85 -22.00 -22.83
N LEU A 492 7.17 -21.76 -22.74
CA LEU A 492 7.72 -20.51 -22.23
C LEU A 492 7.32 -19.33 -23.12
N LEU A 493 6.61 -18.34 -22.54
CA LEU A 493 6.00 -17.24 -23.27
C LEU A 493 6.85 -15.95 -23.26
N VAL A 494 7.21 -15.46 -22.07
CA VAL A 494 7.81 -14.14 -21.90
C VAL A 494 8.69 -14.06 -20.66
N ASP A 495 9.75 -13.25 -20.75
CA ASP A 495 10.68 -12.90 -19.68
C ASP A 495 10.31 -11.52 -19.12
N MET A 496 10.18 -11.41 -17.80
CA MET A 496 9.97 -10.13 -17.09
C MET A 496 11.19 -9.82 -16.21
N PRO A 497 12.00 -8.80 -16.54
CA PRO A 497 13.08 -8.35 -15.67
C PRO A 497 12.50 -7.69 -14.42
N LEU A 498 13.00 -8.08 -13.24
CA LEU A 498 12.68 -7.44 -11.97
C LEU A 498 13.94 -6.80 -11.38
N PRO A 499 14.06 -5.46 -11.42
CA PRO A 499 15.26 -4.76 -10.95
C PRO A 499 15.27 -4.49 -9.44
N LEU A 500 14.19 -4.81 -8.72
CA LEU A 500 14.02 -4.48 -7.31
C LEU A 500 14.21 -5.72 -6.42
N GLY A 501 15.44 -5.92 -5.94
CA GLY A 501 15.83 -7.04 -5.07
C GLY A 501 15.69 -8.41 -5.75
N GLU A 502 15.89 -9.48 -4.97
CA GLU A 502 15.65 -10.86 -5.41
C GLU A 502 14.31 -11.39 -4.86
N PRO A 503 13.23 -11.38 -5.66
CA PRO A 503 12.00 -12.07 -5.29
C PRO A 503 12.24 -13.55 -4.96
N HIS A 504 11.85 -13.95 -3.74
CA HIS A 504 12.03 -15.32 -3.28
C HIS A 504 10.82 -16.21 -3.58
N GLN A 505 9.60 -15.70 -3.36
CA GLN A 505 8.35 -16.39 -3.67
C GLN A 505 7.29 -15.40 -4.15
N ALA A 506 6.29 -15.93 -4.87
CA ALA A 506 5.10 -15.20 -5.26
C ALA A 506 3.83 -16.04 -5.11
N VAL A 507 2.69 -15.36 -4.98
CA VAL A 507 1.34 -15.96 -4.97
C VAL A 507 0.45 -15.26 -5.98
N ALA A 508 -0.35 -16.04 -6.71
CA ALA A 508 -1.24 -15.54 -7.75
C ALA A 508 -2.71 -15.79 -7.37
N ILE A 509 -3.58 -14.82 -7.64
CA ILE A 509 -5.03 -14.89 -7.39
C ILE A 509 -5.80 -14.44 -8.62
N ARG A 510 -6.99 -15.01 -8.85
CA ARG A 510 -7.95 -14.48 -9.83
C ARG A 510 -8.28 -13.03 -9.49
N ALA A 511 -8.15 -12.13 -10.46
CA ALA A 511 -8.45 -10.71 -10.28
C ALA A 511 -9.91 -10.48 -9.83
N SER A 512 -10.83 -11.38 -10.19
CA SER A 512 -12.24 -11.32 -9.80
C SER A 512 -12.51 -11.51 -8.30
N LYS A 513 -11.52 -11.98 -7.53
CA LYS A 513 -11.59 -12.12 -6.07
C LYS A 513 -11.09 -10.89 -5.32
N LEU A 514 -10.50 -9.92 -6.01
CA LEU A 514 -10.01 -8.68 -5.43
C LEU A 514 -11.09 -7.60 -5.56
N HIS A 515 -11.36 -6.91 -4.46
CA HIS A 515 -12.39 -5.87 -4.38
C HIS A 515 -11.83 -4.57 -3.77
N PRO A 516 -10.84 -3.93 -4.43
CA PRO A 516 -10.24 -2.72 -3.91
C PRO A 516 -11.21 -1.53 -3.89
N HIS A 517 -10.98 -0.65 -2.94
CA HIS A 517 -11.54 0.69 -2.89
C HIS A 517 -10.95 1.54 -4.02
N VAL A 518 -11.80 2.35 -4.65
CA VAL A 518 -11.36 3.36 -5.65
C VAL A 518 -11.13 4.74 -5.01
N ARG A 519 -11.61 4.92 -3.77
CA ARG A 519 -11.48 6.13 -2.93
C ARG A 519 -11.89 5.79 -1.50
N TYR A 520 -11.47 6.59 -0.54
CA TYR A 520 -11.82 6.41 0.87
C TYR A 520 -13.08 7.18 1.27
N GLU A 521 -13.63 6.87 2.44
CA GLU A 521 -14.54 7.81 3.12
C GLU A 521 -13.77 9.06 3.55
N MET A 522 -14.40 10.23 3.47
CA MET A 522 -13.71 11.50 3.72
C MET A 522 -13.13 11.57 5.14
N GLY A 523 -11.82 11.76 5.23
CA GLY A 523 -11.06 11.82 6.47
C GLY A 523 -10.57 10.47 6.98
N THR A 524 -10.41 9.46 6.11
CA THR A 524 -9.94 8.14 6.53
C THR A 524 -8.44 8.18 6.85
N ASN A 525 -8.05 7.59 7.99
CA ASN A 525 -6.67 7.20 8.27
C ASN A 525 -6.47 5.80 7.67
N THR A 526 -5.67 5.69 6.62
CA THR A 526 -5.51 4.43 5.87
C THR A 526 -4.87 3.34 6.73
N LYS A 527 -3.96 3.68 7.64
CA LYS A 527 -3.24 2.69 8.45
C LYS A 527 -4.14 2.00 9.48
N THR A 528 -5.18 2.70 9.94
CA THR A 528 -6.13 2.18 10.96
C THR A 528 -7.51 1.81 10.41
N GLY A 529 -7.88 2.32 9.23
CA GLY A 529 -9.22 2.17 8.64
C GLY A 529 -10.31 2.96 9.37
N LYS A 530 -9.94 3.93 10.21
CA LYS A 530 -10.87 4.75 11.01
C LYS A 530 -10.80 6.21 10.55
N GLN A 531 -11.78 7.02 10.97
CA GLN A 531 -11.71 8.47 10.76
C GLN A 531 -10.52 9.07 11.53
N HIS A 532 -9.71 9.85 10.82
CA HIS A 532 -8.58 10.58 11.35
C HIS A 532 -9.05 11.74 12.25
N ILE A 533 -8.39 11.94 13.39
CA ILE A 533 -8.70 13.04 14.34
C ILE A 533 -8.52 14.43 13.73
N GLY A 534 -7.68 14.50 12.71
CA GLY A 534 -7.32 15.70 11.96
C GLY A 534 -8.20 15.98 10.74
N LYS A 535 -9.27 15.20 10.51
CA LYS A 535 -10.18 15.41 9.38
C LYS A 535 -10.61 16.87 9.32
N THR A 536 -10.35 17.50 8.17
CA THR A 536 -10.66 18.90 7.92
C THR A 536 -11.40 19.01 6.58
N LEU A 537 -12.44 19.84 6.52
CA LEU A 537 -13.17 20.13 5.29
C LEU A 537 -12.91 21.57 4.85
N ALA A 538 -13.25 21.88 3.60
CA ALA A 538 -13.13 23.24 3.08
C ALA A 538 -13.87 24.25 3.98
N GLY A 539 -13.19 25.34 4.34
CA GLY A 539 -13.66 26.36 5.27
C GLY A 539 -13.46 26.04 6.76
N GLN A 540 -12.90 24.87 7.10
CA GLN A 540 -12.55 24.48 8.47
C GLN A 540 -11.03 24.55 8.75
N GLU A 541 -10.24 24.94 7.75
CA GLU A 541 -8.79 25.08 7.85
C GLU A 541 -8.42 26.13 8.89
N ARG A 542 -7.41 25.83 9.69
CA ARG A 542 -6.99 26.69 10.81
C ARG A 542 -5.61 26.33 11.30
N ILE A 543 -4.99 27.30 11.97
CA ILE A 543 -3.73 27.12 12.69
C ILE A 543 -4.01 27.40 14.17
N GLU A 544 -3.80 26.41 15.02
CA GLU A 544 -3.96 26.49 16.46
C GLU A 544 -2.59 26.47 17.13
N ARG A 545 -2.38 27.31 18.14
CA ARG A 545 -1.15 27.36 18.92
C ARG A 545 -1.44 27.09 20.39
N ASP A 546 -0.75 26.12 20.95
CA ASP A 546 -0.70 25.81 22.38
C ASP A 546 0.77 25.85 22.85
N GLY A 547 1.17 27.00 23.42
CA GLY A 547 2.58 27.25 23.74
C GLY A 547 3.49 27.19 22.51
N ASN A 548 4.43 26.24 22.51
CA ASN A 548 5.33 25.95 21.39
C ASN A 548 4.83 24.81 20.48
N HIS A 549 3.64 24.25 20.72
CA HIS A 549 2.99 23.30 19.82
C HIS A 549 2.06 24.06 18.87
N VAL A 550 2.28 23.92 17.57
CA VAL A 550 1.41 24.49 16.53
C VAL A 550 0.75 23.34 15.77
N LYS A 551 -0.58 23.35 15.71
CA LYS A 551 -1.37 22.41 14.92
C LYS A 551 -1.94 23.12 13.70
N VAL A 552 -1.68 22.58 12.52
CA VAL A 552 -2.23 23.05 11.25
C VAL A 552 -3.26 22.04 10.80
N TYR A 553 -4.48 22.50 10.58
CA TYR A 553 -5.56 21.72 9.98
C TYR A 553 -5.75 22.25 8.57
N GLY A 554 -5.41 21.44 7.58
CA GLY A 554 -5.35 21.84 6.18
C GLY A 554 -6.06 20.87 5.25
N THR A 555 -6.32 21.35 4.04
CA THR A 555 -7.04 20.63 2.99
C THR A 555 -6.27 20.69 1.69
N LEU A 556 -6.41 19.64 0.88
CA LEU A 556 -5.87 19.54 -0.47
C LEU A 556 -7.03 19.22 -1.40
N VAL A 557 -7.15 20.02 -2.44
CA VAL A 557 -8.03 19.81 -3.59
C VAL A 557 -7.28 20.33 -4.80
N ARG A 558 -7.51 19.77 -5.99
CA ARG A 558 -6.80 20.13 -7.23
C ARG A 558 -6.47 21.62 -7.30
N SER A 559 -5.18 21.92 -7.49
CA SER A 559 -4.63 23.27 -7.62
C SER A 559 -4.56 24.12 -6.32
N HIS A 560 -4.99 23.61 -5.17
CA HIS A 560 -5.05 24.38 -3.91
C HIS A 560 -4.59 23.58 -2.68
N ILE A 561 -3.68 24.16 -1.90
CA ILE A 561 -3.32 23.70 -0.55
C ILE A 561 -3.72 24.81 0.42
N ASN A 562 -4.63 24.51 1.35
CA ASN A 562 -5.06 25.47 2.36
C ASN A 562 -4.60 25.02 3.76
N PRO A 563 -4.02 25.92 4.58
CA PRO A 563 -3.61 27.28 4.24
C PRO A 563 -2.38 27.32 3.32
N GLU A 564 -2.21 28.40 2.54
CA GLU A 564 -1.01 28.64 1.70
C GLU A 564 0.15 29.32 2.46
N ARG A 565 -0.11 29.80 3.68
CA ARG A 565 0.86 30.53 4.49
C ARG A 565 0.79 30.09 5.94
N ILE A 566 1.86 29.46 6.41
CA ILE A 566 1.99 28.97 7.78
C ILE A 566 3.15 29.73 8.42
N THR A 567 2.93 30.43 9.52
CA THR A 567 4.01 31.10 10.27
C THR A 567 4.16 30.49 11.65
N VAL A 568 5.36 30.01 11.94
CA VAL A 568 5.75 29.41 13.22
C VAL A 568 7.03 30.04 13.75
N ASN A 569 7.34 29.80 15.02
CA ASN A 569 8.60 30.19 15.63
C ASN A 569 9.62 29.06 15.49
N LYS A 570 10.89 29.42 15.38
CA LYS A 570 12.00 28.47 15.50
C LYS A 570 11.91 27.74 16.83
N GLY A 571 11.92 26.41 16.78
CA GLY A 571 11.76 25.51 17.93
C GLY A 571 10.31 25.14 18.26
N ASP A 572 9.33 25.62 17.50
CA ASP A 572 7.96 25.10 17.61
C ASP A 572 7.93 23.63 17.14
N ARG A 573 7.16 22.79 17.86
CA ARG A 573 6.72 21.50 17.34
C ARG A 573 5.50 21.75 16.47
N VAL A 574 5.53 21.31 15.23
CA VAL A 574 4.47 21.53 14.23
C VAL A 574 3.84 20.19 13.89
N THR A 575 2.53 20.10 14.07
CA THR A 575 1.72 18.97 13.57
C THR A 575 0.82 19.47 12.46
N MET A 576 0.93 18.92 11.26
CA MET A 576 0.03 19.21 10.14
C MET A 576 -0.90 18.03 9.90
N TYR A 577 -2.20 18.29 9.96
CA TYR A 577 -3.26 17.39 9.54
C TYR A 577 -3.72 17.82 8.16
N LEU A 578 -3.60 16.94 7.18
CA LEU A 578 -3.90 17.26 5.79
C LEU A 578 -4.95 16.29 5.26
N THR A 579 -6.06 16.81 4.76
CA THR A 579 -7.16 16.02 4.20
C THR A 579 -7.27 16.20 2.69
N ASN A 580 -7.23 15.12 1.91
CA ASN A 580 -7.55 15.16 0.47
C ASN A 580 -9.06 15.17 0.26
N LEU A 581 -9.58 16.28 -0.29
CA LEU A 581 -11.01 16.49 -0.53
C LEU A 581 -11.52 15.92 -1.86
N GLU A 582 -10.66 15.34 -2.69
CA GLU A 582 -11.03 14.74 -3.97
C GLU A 582 -11.97 13.53 -3.78
N ARG A 583 -12.89 13.36 -4.73
CA ARG A 583 -13.72 12.13 -4.87
C ARG A 583 -13.56 11.44 -6.21
N ALA A 584 -12.91 12.09 -7.18
CA ALA A 584 -12.58 11.45 -8.43
C ALA A 584 -11.49 10.38 -8.16
N GLU A 585 -11.65 9.24 -8.82
CA GLU A 585 -10.68 8.14 -8.78
C GLU A 585 -9.33 8.63 -9.34
N ASP A 586 -8.23 8.18 -8.74
CA ASP A 586 -6.84 8.48 -9.16
C ASP A 586 -6.40 9.96 -9.02
N GLU A 587 -7.15 10.78 -8.28
CA GLU A 587 -6.77 12.17 -7.97
C GLU A 587 -5.99 12.26 -6.64
N THR A 588 -4.81 11.65 -6.64
CA THR A 588 -3.88 11.64 -5.49
C THR A 588 -3.13 12.96 -5.39
N HIS A 589 -2.93 13.43 -4.16
CA HIS A 589 -2.04 14.56 -3.86
C HIS A 589 -0.79 14.09 -3.14
N GLY A 590 0.31 14.78 -3.36
CA GLY A 590 1.50 14.69 -2.52
C GLY A 590 1.61 15.89 -1.61
N PHE A 591 2.48 15.83 -0.60
CA PHE A 591 2.87 17.00 0.18
C PHE A 591 4.31 16.88 0.66
N THR A 592 5.10 17.94 0.50
CA THR A 592 6.45 18.02 1.06
C THR A 592 6.78 19.43 1.51
N VAL A 593 7.68 19.56 2.49
CA VAL A 593 8.23 20.83 2.94
C VAL A 593 9.74 20.81 2.70
N ASP A 594 10.26 21.84 2.03
CA ASP A 594 11.68 22.00 1.79
C ASP A 594 12.53 21.86 3.08
N HIS A 595 13.68 21.19 2.99
CA HIS A 595 14.63 20.88 4.07
C HIS A 595 14.16 20.01 5.25
N TYR A 596 12.86 19.80 5.47
CA TYR A 596 12.36 19.11 6.67
C TYR A 596 12.28 17.58 6.56
N ASN A 597 12.67 17.01 5.41
CA ASN A 597 12.59 15.56 5.13
C ASN A 597 11.18 14.98 5.42
N LEU A 598 10.16 15.75 5.02
CA LEU A 598 8.75 15.39 5.14
C LEU A 598 8.19 15.04 3.78
N HIS A 599 7.39 13.99 3.75
CA HIS A 599 6.64 13.60 2.57
C HIS A 599 5.34 12.90 2.98
N GLY A 600 4.32 12.99 2.14
CA GLY A 600 3.09 12.25 2.27
C GLY A 600 2.43 12.06 0.90
N SER A 601 1.85 10.88 0.68
CA SER A 601 0.83 10.64 -0.34
C SER A 601 -0.53 10.72 0.32
N LEU A 602 -1.51 11.31 -0.36
CA LEU A 602 -2.88 11.41 0.10
C LEU A 602 -3.80 10.98 -1.02
N GLU A 603 -4.31 9.76 -0.95
CA GLU A 603 -5.32 9.30 -1.91
C GLU A 603 -6.68 9.97 -1.66
N PRO A 604 -7.60 9.97 -2.65
CA PRO A 604 -8.91 10.62 -2.52
C PRO A 604 -9.68 10.22 -1.25
N GLY A 605 -9.93 11.20 -0.37
CA GLY A 605 -10.62 11.04 0.91
C GLY A 605 -9.73 10.72 2.11
N GLU A 606 -8.42 10.56 1.94
CA GLU A 606 -7.49 10.29 3.04
C GLU A 606 -7.23 11.53 3.91
N THR A 607 -6.86 11.30 5.18
CA THR A 607 -6.18 12.30 6.00
C THR A 607 -4.94 11.72 6.64
N ILE A 608 -3.83 12.46 6.52
CA ILE A 608 -2.54 12.11 7.11
C ILE A 608 -2.15 13.10 8.21
N GLU A 609 -1.18 12.69 9.03
CA GLU A 609 -0.51 13.52 10.02
C GLU A 609 0.99 13.64 9.72
N LEU A 610 1.53 14.87 9.72
CA LEU A 610 2.96 15.16 9.68
C LEU A 610 3.37 15.83 10.99
N ASP A 611 4.43 15.36 11.66
CA ASP A 611 4.91 15.92 12.94
C ASP A 611 6.42 16.17 12.88
N PHE A 612 6.83 17.42 13.09
CA PHE A 612 8.22 17.83 13.02
C PHE A 612 8.52 19.03 13.91
N THR A 613 9.81 19.30 14.13
CA THR A 613 10.25 20.54 14.82
C THR A 613 10.71 21.54 13.78
N ALA A 614 10.18 22.76 13.81
CA ALA A 614 10.64 23.87 12.98
C ALA A 614 11.96 24.43 13.53
N ASP A 615 13.05 23.68 13.40
CA ASP A 615 14.33 23.92 14.08
C ASP A 615 15.25 24.92 13.36
N ILE A 616 14.95 25.26 12.11
CA ILE A 616 15.72 26.18 11.28
C ILE A 616 14.91 27.44 10.92
N GLU A 617 15.50 28.63 11.10
CA GLU A 617 14.86 29.88 10.65
C GLU A 617 14.89 30.00 9.12
N GLY A 618 13.83 30.51 8.52
CA GLY A 618 13.76 30.65 7.06
C GLY A 618 12.35 30.70 6.50
N VAL A 619 12.27 30.69 5.16
CA VAL A 619 11.03 30.54 4.40
C VAL A 619 11.20 29.29 3.55
N PHE A 620 10.34 28.31 3.79
CA PHE A 620 10.40 26.97 3.20
C PHE A 620 9.14 26.77 2.37
N PRO A 621 9.24 26.71 1.05
CA PRO A 621 8.12 26.32 0.21
C PRO A 621 7.66 24.90 0.56
N TYR A 622 6.36 24.69 0.54
CA TYR A 622 5.75 23.37 0.46
C TYR A 622 4.87 23.29 -0.77
N TYR A 623 4.73 22.11 -1.35
CA TYR A 623 3.98 21.93 -2.59
C TYR A 623 3.48 20.49 -2.76
N CYS A 624 2.56 20.31 -3.71
CA CYS A 624 2.07 18.99 -4.10
C CYS A 624 3.09 18.28 -5.00
N THR A 625 3.63 17.15 -4.54
CA THR A 625 4.63 16.38 -5.34
C THR A 625 4.00 15.61 -6.49
N GLU A 626 2.69 15.38 -6.45
CA GLU A 626 1.94 14.64 -7.48
C GLU A 626 1.40 15.57 -8.55
N PHE A 627 1.40 15.10 -9.80
CA PHE A 627 0.76 15.80 -10.91
C PHE A 627 -0.76 15.63 -10.83
N CYS A 628 -1.40 16.39 -9.96
CA CYS A 628 -2.83 16.31 -9.66
C CYS A 628 -3.72 17.19 -10.55
N SER A 629 -3.14 18.16 -11.28
CA SER A 629 -3.91 19.06 -12.14
C SER A 629 -3.00 19.81 -13.13
N ALA A 630 -3.59 20.49 -14.11
CA ALA A 630 -2.84 21.38 -15.00
C ALA A 630 -2.12 22.52 -14.26
N LEU A 631 -2.61 22.89 -13.07
CA LEU A 631 -2.02 23.89 -12.18
C LEU A 631 -1.32 23.24 -10.96
N HIS A 632 -0.78 22.03 -11.14
CA HIS A 632 -0.02 21.34 -10.09
C HIS A 632 1.18 22.18 -9.60
N LEU A 633 1.83 22.94 -10.49
CA LEU A 633 2.97 23.79 -10.15
C LEU A 633 2.58 24.94 -9.20
N GLU A 634 1.38 25.49 -9.38
CA GLU A 634 0.82 26.56 -8.57
C GLU A 634 0.24 26.05 -7.23
N MET A 635 0.07 24.73 -7.08
CA MET A 635 -0.41 24.09 -5.86
C MET A 635 0.69 24.04 -4.79
N MET A 636 0.94 25.19 -4.17
CA MET A 636 2.04 25.41 -3.22
C MET A 636 1.63 26.31 -2.04
N GLY A 637 2.53 26.44 -1.07
CA GLY A 637 2.46 27.42 0.00
C GLY A 637 3.81 27.61 0.68
N TYR A 638 3.83 28.39 1.77
CA TYR A 638 5.07 28.74 2.48
C TYR A 638 4.95 28.47 3.98
N LEU A 639 5.89 27.68 4.50
CA LEU A 639 6.22 27.61 5.91
C LEU A 639 7.27 28.68 6.23
N MET A 640 6.89 29.67 7.02
CA MET A 640 7.75 30.75 7.47
C MET A 640 8.12 30.51 8.94
N VAL A 641 9.40 30.28 9.20
CA VAL A 641 9.93 30.01 10.54
C VAL A 641 10.73 31.23 11.01
N LYS A 642 10.19 31.96 11.98
CA LYS A 642 10.84 33.15 12.54
C LYS A 642 11.58 32.80 13.83
N ASP A 643 12.78 33.33 14.01
CA ASP A 643 13.43 33.36 15.32
C ASP A 643 12.78 34.46 16.16
N PRO A 644 12.09 34.12 17.27
CA PRO A 644 11.42 35.11 18.11
C PRO A 644 12.39 36.10 18.77
N ASN A 645 13.69 35.79 18.81
CA ASN A 645 14.73 36.64 19.38
C ASN A 645 15.36 37.61 18.36
N LYS A 646 15.01 37.47 17.08
CA LYS A 646 15.57 38.27 15.99
C LYS A 646 14.58 39.33 15.53
N LYS A 647 15.10 40.51 15.19
CA LYS A 647 14.33 41.54 14.48
C LYS A 647 14.64 41.46 13.00
N TYR A 648 13.60 41.33 12.19
CA TYR A 648 13.72 41.29 10.73
C TYR A 648 13.54 42.69 10.15
N GLU A 649 14.53 43.15 9.38
CA GLU A 649 14.40 44.39 8.63
C GLU A 649 13.52 44.17 7.38
N SER A 650 12.60 45.10 7.13
CA SER A 650 11.73 45.02 5.96
C SER A 650 12.52 45.41 4.70
N ALA A 651 12.57 44.51 3.71
CA ALA A 651 13.14 44.81 2.40
C ALA A 651 12.45 46.02 1.73
N GLN A 652 11.14 46.20 1.96
CA GLN A 652 10.41 47.38 1.51
C GLN A 652 10.94 48.65 2.17
N LYS A 653 11.25 48.62 3.48
CA LYS A 653 11.90 49.77 4.16
C LYS A 653 13.27 50.10 3.57
N ILE A 654 14.06 49.09 3.20
CA ILE A 654 15.37 49.30 2.56
C ILE A 654 15.18 49.91 1.17
N LYS A 655 14.24 49.40 0.37
CA LYS A 655 13.90 49.92 -0.96
C LYS A 655 13.40 51.36 -0.91
N MET A 656 12.54 51.70 0.05
CA MET A 656 11.99 53.06 0.18
C MET A 656 13.09 54.10 0.40
N LYS A 657 14.18 53.75 1.10
CA LYS A 657 15.34 54.65 1.30
C LYS A 657 16.06 55.03 0.00
N SER A 658 15.90 54.27 -1.08
CA SER A 658 16.53 54.52 -2.37
C SER A 658 15.58 55.11 -3.43
N MET A 659 14.31 55.35 -3.08
CA MET A 659 13.30 55.87 -3.99
C MET A 659 13.39 57.40 -4.12
N THR A 660 13.02 57.94 -5.29
CA THR A 660 12.92 59.39 -5.47
C THR A 660 11.68 59.95 -4.76
N PRO A 661 11.61 61.27 -4.49
CA PRO A 661 10.42 61.90 -3.91
C PRO A 661 9.12 61.62 -4.68
N GLU A 662 9.18 61.56 -6.01
CA GLU A 662 8.03 61.27 -6.87
C GLU A 662 7.57 59.81 -6.72
N GLU A 663 8.51 58.87 -6.67
CA GLU A 663 8.22 57.45 -6.45
C GLU A 663 7.62 57.20 -5.06
N LEU A 664 8.12 57.88 -4.02
CA LEU A 664 7.56 57.83 -2.67
C LEU A 664 6.14 58.43 -2.64
N LYS A 665 5.88 59.50 -3.39
CA LYS A 665 4.52 60.05 -3.47
C LYS A 665 3.55 59.09 -4.13
N ALA A 666 3.96 58.43 -5.23
CA ALA A 666 3.14 57.44 -5.92
C ALA A 666 2.83 56.23 -5.03
N GLU A 667 3.81 55.73 -4.27
CA GLU A 667 3.60 54.63 -3.34
C GLU A 667 2.65 55.03 -2.19
N TYR A 668 2.81 56.24 -1.63
CA TYR A 668 1.87 56.76 -0.62
C TYR A 668 0.43 56.80 -1.14
N ASP A 669 0.22 57.37 -2.33
CA ASP A 669 -1.12 57.50 -2.92
C ASP A 669 -1.75 56.13 -3.19
N LYS A 670 -0.93 55.16 -3.63
CA LYS A 670 -1.35 53.77 -3.79
C LYS A 670 -1.75 53.14 -2.46
N THR A 671 -0.96 53.31 -1.38
CA THR A 671 -1.31 52.78 -0.05
C THR A 671 -2.61 53.39 0.48
N VAL A 672 -2.80 54.71 0.32
CA VAL A 672 -4.05 55.39 0.72
C VAL A 672 -5.25 54.84 -0.07
N ALA A 673 -5.11 54.62 -1.38
CA ALA A 673 -6.18 54.04 -2.19
C ALA A 673 -6.57 52.63 -1.71
N VAL A 674 -5.58 51.79 -1.37
CA VAL A 674 -5.81 50.46 -0.79
C VAL A 674 -6.51 50.55 0.57
N ASN A 675 -6.10 51.48 1.43
CA ASN A 675 -6.74 51.71 2.72
C ASN A 675 -8.21 52.11 2.56
N ASN A 676 -8.52 53.04 1.64
CA ASN A 676 -9.90 53.45 1.37
C ASN A 676 -10.76 52.29 0.85
N ALA A 677 -10.22 51.45 -0.04
CA ALA A 677 -10.92 50.28 -0.56
C ALA A 677 -11.17 49.23 0.56
N THR A 678 -10.19 49.01 1.43
CA THR A 678 -10.28 48.06 2.55
C THR A 678 -11.31 48.54 3.57
N ASP A 679 -11.33 49.83 3.89
CA ASP A 679 -12.31 50.43 4.79
C ASP A 679 -13.74 50.27 4.25
N ALA A 680 -13.96 50.45 2.94
CA ALA A 680 -15.26 50.24 2.33
C ALA A 680 -15.80 48.81 2.55
N VAL A 681 -14.92 47.81 2.52
CA VAL A 681 -15.27 46.42 2.85
C VAL A 681 -15.58 46.26 4.33
N ILE A 682 -14.79 46.85 5.23
CA ILE A 682 -15.08 46.82 6.68
C ILE A 682 -16.46 47.44 6.95
N GLN A 683 -16.76 48.58 6.34
CA GLN A 683 -18.05 49.25 6.54
C GLN A 683 -19.23 48.40 6.04
N SER A 684 -19.06 47.64 4.96
CA SER A 684 -20.11 46.73 4.48
C SER A 684 -20.38 45.58 5.47
N VAL A 685 -19.32 45.01 6.07
CA VAL A 685 -19.44 43.99 7.12
C VAL A 685 -20.06 44.54 8.40
N VAL A 686 -19.64 45.73 8.84
CA VAL A 686 -20.21 46.41 10.01
C VAL A 686 -21.70 46.70 9.80
N LYS A 687 -22.08 47.16 8.60
CA LYS A 687 -23.48 47.37 8.24
C LYS A 687 -24.27 46.06 8.35
N PHE A 688 -23.78 44.97 7.77
CA PHE A 688 -24.42 43.66 7.88
C PHE A 688 -24.63 43.21 9.33
N LEU A 689 -23.59 43.30 10.16
CA LEU A 689 -23.66 42.90 11.57
C LEU A 689 -24.70 43.72 12.33
N LYS A 690 -24.73 45.05 12.12
CA LYS A 690 -25.70 45.96 12.76
C LYS A 690 -27.13 45.68 12.31
N ASP A 691 -27.36 45.55 11.00
CA ASP A 691 -28.67 45.28 10.42
C ASP A 691 -29.26 43.96 10.96
N ASN A 692 -28.40 43.00 11.29
CA ASN A 692 -28.77 41.69 11.85
C ASN A 692 -28.59 41.57 13.37
N LYS A 693 -28.53 42.70 14.09
CA LYS A 693 -28.57 42.75 15.57
C LYS A 693 -27.53 41.85 16.27
N TYR A 694 -26.28 41.86 15.81
CA TYR A 694 -25.19 41.03 16.36
C TYR A 694 -25.04 41.08 17.91
N GLN A 695 -25.46 42.19 18.53
CA GLN A 695 -25.39 42.45 19.98
C GLN A 695 -26.19 41.44 20.81
N ASP A 696 -27.22 40.83 20.21
CA ASP A 696 -28.06 39.82 20.85
C ASP A 696 -27.33 38.48 21.01
N HIS A 697 -26.14 38.31 20.41
CA HIS A 697 -25.37 37.07 20.40
C HIS A 697 -23.98 37.28 21.01
N LYS A 698 -23.80 36.87 22.28
CA LYS A 698 -22.60 37.14 23.09
C LYS A 698 -21.26 36.81 22.38
N VAL A 699 -21.16 35.67 21.70
CA VAL A 699 -19.93 35.27 20.99
C VAL A 699 -19.63 36.21 19.82
N VAL A 700 -20.65 36.59 19.06
CA VAL A 700 -20.52 37.53 17.94
C VAL A 700 -20.19 38.93 18.46
N ALA A 701 -20.87 39.39 19.51
CA ALA A 701 -20.61 40.69 20.13
C ALA A 701 -19.15 40.82 20.64
N ASN A 702 -18.58 39.76 21.20
CA ASN A 702 -17.17 39.74 21.59
C ASN A 702 -16.25 39.90 20.38
N LEU A 703 -16.46 39.14 19.29
CA LEU A 703 -15.66 39.27 18.07
C LEU A 703 -15.78 40.69 17.46
N VAL A 704 -16.97 41.28 17.47
CA VAL A 704 -17.16 42.66 16.99
C VAL A 704 -16.44 43.68 17.88
N THR A 705 -16.39 43.44 19.20
CA THR A 705 -15.60 44.26 20.13
C THR A 705 -14.12 44.17 19.80
N ASP A 706 -13.59 42.95 19.61
CA ASP A 706 -12.19 42.73 19.23
C ASP A 706 -11.84 43.42 17.89
N ALA A 707 -12.77 43.39 16.92
CA ALA A 707 -12.60 44.09 15.65
C ALA A 707 -12.54 45.62 15.84
N PHE A 708 -13.44 46.19 16.65
CA PHE A 708 -13.43 47.63 16.94
C PHE A 708 -12.22 48.07 17.76
N ASP A 709 -11.68 47.22 18.64
CA ASP A 709 -10.45 47.51 19.37
C ASP A 709 -9.26 47.72 18.43
N GLN A 710 -9.22 47.02 17.29
CA GLN A 710 -8.23 47.28 16.23
C GLN A 710 -8.60 48.55 15.45
N TYR A 711 -9.84 48.67 15.00
CA TYR A 711 -10.29 49.78 14.15
C TYR A 711 -10.13 51.15 14.82
N ASN A 712 -10.42 51.25 16.12
CA ASN A 712 -10.36 52.49 16.88
C ASN A 712 -8.92 53.04 17.05
N GLN A 713 -7.89 52.25 16.71
CA GLN A 713 -6.50 52.72 16.70
C GLN A 713 -6.13 53.48 15.41
N ILE A 714 -6.94 53.37 14.35
CA ILE A 714 -6.67 53.97 13.03
C ILE A 714 -6.55 55.50 13.08
N PRO A 715 -7.47 56.27 13.72
CA PRO A 715 -7.38 57.74 13.72
C PRO A 715 -6.06 58.28 14.27
N ALA A 716 -5.50 57.60 15.27
CA ALA A 716 -4.21 57.99 15.86
C ALA A 716 -3.04 57.80 14.89
N GLN A 717 -3.07 56.75 14.05
CA GLN A 717 -2.07 56.54 13.00
C GLN A 717 -2.28 57.48 11.82
N LYS A 718 -3.55 57.75 11.45
CA LYS A 718 -3.88 58.69 10.37
C LYS A 718 -3.39 60.10 10.66
N LYS A 719 -3.56 60.57 11.90
CA LYS A 719 -2.98 61.84 12.34
C LYS A 719 -1.47 61.89 12.13
N LYS A 720 -0.75 60.82 12.49
CA LYS A 720 0.71 60.74 12.30
C LYS A 720 1.11 60.69 10.82
N ALA A 721 0.34 60.00 9.98
CA ALA A 721 0.55 59.99 8.54
C ALA A 721 0.41 61.40 7.94
N ASP A 722 -0.67 62.10 8.29
CA ASP A 722 -0.94 63.45 7.78
C ASP A 722 0.10 64.48 8.27
N GLU A 723 0.59 64.34 9.51
CA GLU A 723 1.69 65.15 10.04
C GLU A 723 3.01 64.89 9.29
N ALA A 724 3.32 63.63 8.97
CA ALA A 724 4.50 63.27 8.20
C ALA A 724 4.45 63.80 6.76
N VAL A 725 3.28 63.75 6.10
CA VAL A 725 3.08 64.37 4.77
C VAL A 725 3.33 65.87 4.83
N LYS A 726 2.78 66.57 5.84
CA LYS A 726 2.99 68.02 6.02
C LYS A 726 4.46 68.39 6.25
N ALA A 727 5.22 67.49 6.88
CA ALA A 727 6.66 67.66 7.11
C ALA A 727 7.54 67.26 5.91
N GLY A 728 6.96 66.77 4.81
CA GLY A 728 7.72 66.24 3.66
C GLY A 728 8.40 64.89 3.94
N GLU A 729 8.10 64.24 5.06
CA GLU A 729 8.66 62.95 5.49
C GLU A 729 7.89 61.78 4.85
N MET A 730 7.92 61.67 3.52
CA MET A 730 7.07 60.74 2.77
C MET A 730 7.25 59.26 3.16
N GLU A 731 8.48 58.83 3.45
CA GLU A 731 8.73 57.46 3.95
C GLU A 731 7.97 57.15 5.25
N LYS A 732 7.91 58.15 6.14
CA LYS A 732 7.24 58.04 7.43
C LYS A 732 5.72 58.12 7.28
N ALA A 733 5.23 58.91 6.32
CA ALA A 733 3.82 58.93 5.94
C ALA A 733 3.36 57.57 5.41
N ILE A 734 4.13 56.96 4.49
CA ILE A 734 3.88 55.60 3.98
C ILE A 734 3.92 54.57 5.11
N LEU A 735 4.86 54.68 6.05
CA LEU A 735 4.92 53.79 7.21
C LEU A 735 3.61 53.83 8.02
N PHE A 736 3.10 55.02 8.34
CA PHE A 736 1.86 55.15 9.10
C PHE A 736 0.63 54.69 8.31
N GLU A 737 0.57 54.94 7.00
CA GLU A 737 -0.49 54.39 6.16
C GLU A 737 -0.46 52.86 6.08
N ASN A 738 0.73 52.24 6.04
CA ASN A 738 0.84 50.78 6.14
C ASN A 738 0.44 50.25 7.54
N MET A 739 0.66 51.01 8.61
CA MET A 739 0.15 50.65 9.95
C MET A 739 -1.38 50.71 9.99
N ILE A 740 -1.99 51.70 9.32
CA ILE A 740 -3.45 51.77 9.16
C ILE A 740 -3.95 50.54 8.40
N TRP A 741 -3.30 50.20 7.28
CA TRP A 741 -3.62 49.01 6.51
C TRP A 741 -3.60 47.73 7.36
N GLN A 742 -2.57 47.54 8.19
CA GLN A 742 -2.48 46.38 9.09
C GLN A 742 -3.62 46.32 10.12
N LEU A 743 -4.02 47.46 10.68
CA LEU A 743 -5.16 47.53 11.59
C LEU A 743 -6.48 47.23 10.86
N MET A 744 -6.63 47.73 9.63
CA MET A 744 -7.79 47.44 8.78
C MET A 744 -7.88 45.95 8.44
N VAL A 745 -6.78 45.31 8.02
CA VAL A 745 -6.78 43.87 7.71
C VAL A 745 -7.18 43.04 8.92
N LYS A 746 -6.65 43.34 10.12
CA LYS A 746 -7.06 42.65 11.36
C LYS A 746 -8.52 42.89 11.70
N THR A 747 -9.02 44.11 11.51
CA THR A 747 -10.44 44.45 11.71
C THR A 747 -11.32 43.64 10.76
N ALA A 748 -10.96 43.58 9.48
CA ALA A 748 -11.70 42.88 8.45
C ALA A 748 -11.74 41.37 8.72
N ASP A 749 -10.61 40.75 9.08
CA ASP A 749 -10.52 39.32 9.43
C ASP A 749 -11.48 38.95 10.57
N VAL A 750 -11.40 39.65 11.70
CA VAL A 750 -12.26 39.39 12.86
C VAL A 750 -13.72 39.73 12.55
N GLY A 751 -13.96 40.80 11.77
CA GLY A 751 -15.29 41.19 11.32
C GLY A 751 -15.96 40.14 10.43
N ILE A 752 -15.22 39.54 9.51
CA ILE A 752 -15.70 38.46 8.64
C ILE A 752 -16.01 37.21 9.47
N ARG A 753 -15.16 36.85 10.43
CA ARG A 753 -15.44 35.75 11.37
C ARG A 753 -16.69 36.00 12.21
N ALA A 754 -16.91 37.23 12.64
CA ALA A 754 -18.14 37.63 13.34
C ALA A 754 -19.37 37.51 12.42
N LYS A 755 -19.26 37.95 11.16
CA LYS A 755 -20.32 37.77 10.14
C LYS A 755 -20.64 36.28 9.98
N ASP A 756 -19.65 35.45 9.72
CA ASP A 756 -19.82 34.02 9.46
C ASP A 756 -20.43 33.30 10.68
N ALA A 757 -20.01 33.66 11.90
CA ALA A 757 -20.60 33.15 13.14
C ALA A 757 -22.07 33.59 13.32
N LEU A 758 -22.40 34.83 12.98
CA LEU A 758 -23.77 35.35 13.07
C LEU A 758 -24.70 34.68 12.06
N VAL A 759 -24.24 34.49 10.81
CA VAL A 759 -25.00 33.82 9.74
C VAL A 759 -25.44 32.42 10.20
N ARG A 760 -24.55 31.66 10.85
CA ARG A 760 -24.87 30.34 11.40
C ARG A 760 -25.95 30.35 12.48
N ILE A 761 -26.16 31.48 13.16
CA ILE A 761 -27.15 31.61 14.24
C ILE A 761 -28.51 32.08 13.70
N ILE A 762 -28.51 33.01 12.75
CA ILE A 762 -29.73 33.67 12.27
C ILE A 762 -30.35 33.01 11.04
N ALA A 763 -29.64 32.10 10.36
CA ALA A 763 -30.18 31.34 9.25
C ALA A 763 -31.33 30.43 9.70
N THR A 764 -32.27 30.15 8.80
CA THR A 764 -33.42 29.27 9.09
C THR A 764 -32.94 27.88 9.50
N THR A 765 -33.72 27.15 10.31
CA THR A 765 -33.34 25.77 10.69
C THR A 765 -33.44 24.85 9.47
N GLN A 766 -32.36 24.13 9.17
CA GLN A 766 -32.36 23.14 8.09
C GLN A 766 -33.35 21.99 8.38
N SER A 767 -34.01 21.53 7.34
CA SER A 767 -34.72 20.24 7.38
C SER A 767 -33.73 19.09 7.51
N THR A 768 -34.17 17.90 7.94
CA THR A 768 -33.29 16.72 7.99
C THR A 768 -32.67 16.41 6.62
N ALA A 769 -33.39 16.68 5.52
CA ALA A 769 -32.88 16.49 4.16
C ALA A 769 -31.83 17.56 3.79
N ALA A 770 -32.06 18.83 4.13
CA ALA A 770 -31.08 19.89 3.91
C ALA A 770 -29.80 19.68 4.74
N ALA A 771 -29.90 19.18 5.97
CA ALA A 771 -28.73 18.85 6.80
C ALA A 771 -27.93 17.66 6.24
N ARG A 772 -28.61 16.62 5.71
CA ARG A 772 -27.93 15.56 4.96
C ARG A 772 -27.30 16.12 3.68
N GLY A 773 -27.99 17.02 2.99
CA GLY A 773 -27.53 17.69 1.78
C GLY A 773 -26.28 18.52 2.00
N GLU A 774 -26.21 19.29 3.09
CA GLU A 774 -25.01 20.04 3.48
C GLU A 774 -23.84 19.09 3.72
N LYS A 775 -24.07 17.98 4.44
CA LYS A 775 -23.06 16.95 4.66
C LYS A 775 -22.61 16.32 3.34
N THR A 776 -23.52 15.93 2.46
CA THR A 776 -23.21 15.37 1.14
C THR A 776 -22.48 16.37 0.25
N PHE A 777 -22.85 17.65 0.28
CA PHE A 777 -22.15 18.72 -0.43
C PHE A 777 -20.71 18.87 0.08
N ALA A 778 -20.52 18.81 1.40
CA ALA A 778 -19.22 19.00 2.04
C ALA A 778 -18.30 17.76 1.95
N GLU A 779 -18.85 16.55 2.01
CA GLU A 779 -18.07 15.29 1.95
C GLU A 779 -18.02 14.69 0.53
N GLY A 780 -18.91 15.14 -0.35
CA GLY A 780 -19.00 14.73 -1.75
C GLY A 780 -18.11 15.55 -2.71
N GLY A 781 -17.24 16.40 -2.18
CA GLY A 781 -16.23 17.15 -2.94
C GLY A 781 -16.72 18.46 -3.57
N CYS A 782 -18.00 18.83 -3.42
CA CYS A 782 -18.52 20.08 -3.99
C CYS A 782 -17.91 21.31 -3.31
N ASN A 783 -17.69 21.25 -2.00
CA ASN A 783 -17.09 22.35 -1.23
C ASN A 783 -15.59 22.58 -1.56
N GLY A 784 -14.93 21.64 -2.23
CA GLY A 784 -13.55 21.82 -2.70
C GLY A 784 -13.43 22.91 -3.76
N CYS A 785 -14.48 23.14 -4.55
CA CYS A 785 -14.50 24.19 -5.58
C CYS A 785 -15.50 25.31 -5.27
N HIS A 786 -16.53 25.04 -4.46
CA HIS A 786 -17.62 25.99 -4.23
C HIS A 786 -17.71 26.41 -2.75
N VAL A 787 -17.67 27.71 -2.52
CA VAL A 787 -17.92 28.31 -1.20
C VAL A 787 -19.22 29.11 -1.28
N ILE A 788 -20.19 28.83 -0.41
CA ILE A 788 -21.46 29.55 -0.41
C ILE A 788 -21.22 31.03 -0.07
N GLY A 789 -21.72 31.93 -0.92
CA GLY A 789 -21.60 33.39 -0.78
C GLY A 789 -20.32 33.99 -1.32
N LYS A 790 -19.41 33.18 -1.89
CA LYS A 790 -18.09 33.64 -2.33
C LYS A 790 -17.67 32.93 -3.62
N VAL A 791 -17.08 33.68 -4.55
CA VAL A 791 -16.38 33.07 -5.68
C VAL A 791 -15.08 32.44 -5.16
N SER A 792 -14.84 31.19 -5.53
CA SER A 792 -13.64 30.42 -5.19
C SER A 792 -13.03 29.87 -6.48
N SER A 793 -12.54 28.63 -6.50
CA SER A 793 -12.10 27.93 -7.71
C SER A 793 -13.28 27.66 -8.67
N GLY A 794 -14.50 27.65 -8.15
CA GLY A 794 -15.75 27.64 -8.89
C GLY A 794 -16.67 28.82 -8.52
N PRO A 795 -17.80 28.98 -9.25
CA PRO A 795 -18.76 30.05 -8.99
C PRO A 795 -19.44 29.90 -7.62
N ASP A 796 -19.85 31.04 -7.05
CA ASP A 796 -20.77 31.07 -5.92
C ASP A 796 -22.11 30.41 -6.32
N LEU A 797 -22.64 29.57 -5.45
CA LEU A 797 -23.88 28.82 -5.66
C LEU A 797 -25.11 29.47 -5.02
N THR A 798 -24.97 30.63 -4.36
CA THR A 798 -26.11 31.37 -3.79
C THR A 798 -27.09 31.78 -4.89
N GLY A 799 -28.35 31.38 -4.79
CA GLY A 799 -29.39 31.63 -5.79
C GLY A 799 -29.31 30.74 -7.02
N VAL A 800 -28.48 29.67 -7.03
CA VAL A 800 -28.20 28.88 -8.24
C VAL A 800 -29.45 28.23 -8.83
N LEU A 801 -30.42 27.85 -7.99
CA LEU A 801 -31.67 27.23 -8.46
C LEU A 801 -32.59 28.24 -9.18
N GLN A 802 -32.30 29.53 -9.06
CA GLN A 802 -33.05 30.63 -9.68
C GLN A 802 -32.41 31.13 -10.98
N ARG A 803 -31.16 30.73 -11.28
CA ARG A 803 -30.39 31.22 -12.45
C ARG A 803 -30.81 30.57 -13.77
N HIS A 804 -31.58 29.48 -13.71
CA HIS A 804 -32.00 28.70 -14.88
C HIS A 804 -33.50 28.40 -14.85
N GLU A 805 -34.11 28.32 -16.03
CA GLU A 805 -35.47 27.78 -16.18
C GLU A 805 -35.46 26.29 -15.75
N ASN A 806 -36.38 25.91 -14.86
CA ASN A 806 -36.37 24.62 -14.16
C ASN A 806 -35.04 24.34 -13.44
N GLY A 807 -34.53 25.30 -12.67
CA GLY A 807 -33.20 25.24 -12.05
C GLY A 807 -32.93 24.01 -11.18
N VAL A 808 -33.94 23.43 -10.52
CA VAL A 808 -33.80 22.15 -9.80
C VAL A 808 -33.39 21.02 -10.74
N ASP A 809 -34.06 20.86 -11.87
CA ASP A 809 -33.75 19.83 -12.85
C ASP A 809 -32.43 20.12 -13.56
N TRP A 810 -32.15 21.39 -13.84
CA TRP A 810 -30.90 21.81 -14.46
C TRP A 810 -29.70 21.48 -13.57
N VAL A 811 -29.71 21.89 -12.30
CA VAL A 811 -28.63 21.62 -11.33
C VAL A 811 -28.51 20.11 -11.07
N SER A 812 -29.63 19.40 -10.93
CA SER A 812 -29.61 17.94 -10.73
C SER A 812 -28.94 17.21 -11.90
N ARG A 813 -29.25 17.60 -13.16
CA ARG A 813 -28.58 17.03 -14.33
C ARG A 813 -27.09 17.35 -14.34
N PHE A 814 -26.72 18.58 -13.98
CA PHE A 814 -25.31 18.97 -13.98
C PHE A 814 -24.48 18.22 -12.93
N ILE A 815 -25.06 17.94 -11.75
CA ILE A 815 -24.38 17.12 -10.71
C ILE A 815 -24.26 15.65 -11.15
N LEU A 816 -25.31 15.08 -11.75
CA LEU A 816 -25.32 13.67 -12.16
C LEU A 816 -24.43 13.37 -13.37
N ASP A 817 -24.37 14.30 -14.33
CA ASP A 817 -23.64 14.14 -15.58
C ASP A 817 -23.12 15.51 -16.09
N PRO A 818 -22.03 16.03 -15.49
CA PRO A 818 -21.50 17.32 -15.90
C PRO A 818 -20.91 17.32 -17.30
N GLN A 819 -20.43 16.17 -17.78
CA GLN A 819 -19.77 16.05 -19.09
C GLN A 819 -20.71 16.34 -20.25
N SER A 820 -21.96 15.87 -20.19
CA SER A 820 -22.95 16.18 -21.22
C SER A 820 -23.34 17.66 -21.30
N MET A 821 -22.99 18.45 -20.27
CA MET A 821 -23.31 19.87 -20.18
C MET A 821 -22.15 20.79 -20.61
N TYR A 822 -20.93 20.28 -20.86
CA TYR A 822 -19.77 21.13 -21.19
C TYR A 822 -19.89 21.93 -22.49
N THR A 823 -20.76 21.51 -23.41
CA THR A 823 -21.02 22.21 -24.67
C THR A 823 -22.12 23.26 -24.54
N ASP A 824 -22.84 23.32 -23.41
CA ASP A 824 -23.80 24.36 -23.12
C ASP A 824 -23.09 25.73 -23.07
N PRO A 825 -23.60 26.78 -23.75
CA PRO A 825 -22.92 28.08 -23.81
C PRO A 825 -22.65 28.73 -22.44
N TYR A 826 -23.54 28.55 -21.47
CA TYR A 826 -23.37 29.08 -20.12
C TYR A 826 -22.27 28.32 -19.38
N VAL A 827 -22.31 26.98 -19.41
CA VAL A 827 -21.29 26.13 -18.78
C VAL A 827 -19.93 26.36 -19.43
N LYS A 828 -19.86 26.47 -20.76
CA LYS A 828 -18.63 26.81 -21.48
C LYS A 828 -18.07 28.17 -21.04
N GLY A 829 -18.93 29.19 -20.91
CA GLY A 829 -18.50 30.50 -20.40
C GLY A 829 -17.92 30.43 -18.98
N MET A 830 -18.48 29.57 -18.12
CA MET A 830 -17.92 29.32 -16.79
C MET A 830 -16.59 28.58 -16.87
N ILE A 831 -16.48 27.55 -17.72
CA ILE A 831 -15.22 26.82 -17.93
C ILE A 831 -14.13 27.77 -18.43
N ASP A 832 -14.43 28.66 -19.37
CA ASP A 832 -13.47 29.63 -19.91
C ASP A 832 -13.05 30.67 -18.86
N TYR A 833 -13.97 31.08 -17.97
CA TYR A 833 -13.70 32.04 -16.90
C TYR A 833 -12.86 31.45 -15.77
N PHE A 834 -13.23 30.26 -15.27
CA PHE A 834 -12.56 29.58 -14.17
C PHE A 834 -11.38 28.71 -14.61
N ASN A 835 -11.23 28.50 -15.92
CA ASN A 835 -10.29 27.55 -16.53
C ASN A 835 -10.39 26.13 -15.93
N LEU A 836 -11.59 25.73 -15.50
CA LEU A 836 -11.85 24.50 -14.76
C LEU A 836 -13.19 23.88 -15.20
N LYS A 837 -13.22 22.56 -15.34
CA LYS A 837 -14.44 21.78 -15.59
C LYS A 837 -14.90 21.11 -14.29
N MET A 838 -16.19 21.17 -14.00
CA MET A 838 -16.77 20.46 -12.86
C MET A 838 -16.67 18.93 -13.09
N PRO A 839 -15.92 18.17 -12.29
CA PRO A 839 -15.82 16.72 -12.46
C PRO A 839 -17.13 16.02 -12.04
N ASN A 840 -17.35 14.81 -12.57
CA ASN A 840 -18.45 13.98 -12.08
C ASN A 840 -18.06 13.38 -10.72
N GLN A 841 -18.75 13.80 -9.66
CA GLN A 841 -18.49 13.30 -8.30
C GLN A 841 -19.10 11.89 -8.06
N HIS A 842 -19.79 11.34 -9.06
CA HIS A 842 -20.50 10.06 -9.05
C HIS A 842 -21.55 9.97 -7.93
N MET A 843 -22.25 11.07 -7.69
CA MET A 843 -23.34 11.13 -6.71
C MET A 843 -24.55 10.34 -7.19
N ASN A 844 -25.21 9.64 -6.26
CA ASN A 844 -26.45 8.95 -6.52
C ASN A 844 -27.65 9.92 -6.48
N LYS A 845 -28.81 9.47 -6.96
CA LYS A 845 -30.02 10.33 -7.07
C LYS A 845 -30.52 10.85 -5.72
N GLU A 846 -30.34 10.10 -4.64
CA GLU A 846 -30.75 10.51 -3.29
C GLU A 846 -29.81 11.60 -2.75
N GLU A 847 -28.50 11.42 -2.93
CA GLU A 847 -27.48 12.43 -2.61
C GLU A 847 -27.74 13.75 -3.34
N VAL A 848 -28.01 13.69 -4.65
CA VAL A 848 -28.34 14.89 -5.43
C VAL A 848 -29.62 15.54 -4.92
N LYS A 849 -30.65 14.76 -4.57
CA LYS A 849 -31.90 15.30 -4.01
C LYS A 849 -31.65 16.01 -2.68
N ASP A 850 -30.87 15.42 -1.78
CA ASP A 850 -30.53 16.03 -0.49
C ASP A 850 -29.71 17.33 -0.73
N ILE A 851 -28.75 17.35 -1.66
CA ILE A 851 -28.02 18.58 -2.04
C ILE A 851 -28.96 19.66 -2.57
N ILE A 852 -29.96 19.31 -3.37
CA ILE A 852 -30.97 20.28 -3.84
C ILE A 852 -31.74 20.87 -2.64
N GLU A 853 -32.11 20.08 -1.63
CA GLU A 853 -32.75 20.61 -0.42
C GLU A 853 -31.83 21.54 0.36
N TYR A 854 -30.52 21.26 0.39
CA TYR A 854 -29.53 22.17 0.95
C TYR A 854 -29.43 23.48 0.14
N LEU A 855 -29.38 23.41 -1.19
CA LEU A 855 -29.33 24.61 -2.04
C LEU A 855 -30.62 25.45 -1.95
N LYS A 856 -31.79 24.83 -1.75
CA LYS A 856 -33.02 25.58 -1.44
C LYS A 856 -32.92 26.35 -0.13
N TRP A 857 -32.33 25.72 0.89
CA TRP A 857 -32.07 26.37 2.17
C TRP A 857 -31.06 27.52 2.03
N VAL A 858 -30.01 27.34 1.24
CA VAL A 858 -29.06 28.41 0.88
C VAL A 858 -29.80 29.57 0.21
N ASP A 859 -30.67 29.29 -0.77
CA ASP A 859 -31.44 30.30 -1.49
C ASP A 859 -32.44 31.04 -0.59
N GLU A 860 -33.08 30.34 0.35
CA GLU A 860 -33.95 30.96 1.37
C GLU A 860 -33.19 31.96 2.24
N ASN A 861 -31.92 31.69 2.49
CA ASN A 861 -31.03 32.49 3.33
C ASN A 861 -30.05 33.34 2.50
N ALA A 862 -30.29 33.52 1.20
CA ALA A 862 -29.34 34.16 0.26
C ALA A 862 -28.91 35.57 0.69
N ASN A 863 -29.76 36.30 1.41
CA ASN A 863 -29.47 37.62 1.95
C ASN A 863 -28.45 37.63 3.11
N LEU A 864 -28.09 36.46 3.64
CA LEU A 864 -27.14 36.29 4.73
C LEU A 864 -25.70 36.05 4.25
N PHE A 865 -25.53 35.53 3.02
CA PHE A 865 -24.25 35.10 2.48
C PHE A 865 -23.47 36.24 1.82
#